data_AF-A0A251S1W5-F1
#
_entry.id   AF-A0A251S1W5-F1
#
_cell.length_a   1.000
_cell.length_b   1.000
_cell.length_c   1.000
_cell.angle_alpha   90.00
_cell.angle_beta   90.00
_cell.angle_gamma   90.00
#
_symmetry.space_group_name_H-M   'P 1'
#
loop_
_entity.id
_entity.type
_entity.pdbx_description
1 polymer ?
#
loop_
_entity_poly.entity_id
_entity_poly.type
_entity_poly.pdbx_seq_one_letter_code
_entity_poly.pdbx_strand_id
1 'polypeptide(L)'
;MNITITQSMNGPLSTKPYRSWALSAIHTAPSHVGQANPTNLAIDTTKERIRKLFNNVDLSVSSYDTAWVAMVPSPSSPKSPCFPECLNWLVDNQLDDGSWGLVNHIRTHPLLKDSLSSTLACIVALKRWNVGEDQINKGLRFIESNLASATDKSQPSPFGFDIIFPGMLEYAQQLNINLRSKQTDFTLMLHERDLELKRCHSNEMEAYLAYISEGLGNLYDWHMVKKYQLKNGSVFNSPSATAAAFINHQDTGCLNYLNSLLDKFGNAVPTVYPLDLYIRLSMVDTLERLGIARHFSVEVKNVLDETYRCWVERDEQIFMDVVTCALAFRLLRINGYEVSSDPLAEITNEGAFKDEYAALEVYNASQVLYPEDLSFGEQILRSGDILRRIISTDSNRLSKFIHKEVENALKFPFNTGLERINTRRNIDRYNVDDTRILKTTYRSSNISNKDYLRFAVEDYNSCQSIYREELKGLERWVVDNKLDQLKFARQKTAYCYFSVAATLSSPELSDARISWAKNGILTTVVDDFFDVGGTIDELANLIQCVEKWNVDVDNDCCSEQVRIVFLALKDAICWIGDTAFKWQERDVTSHVIQTWLDLMNSMLREAIWTRDAYVPTINEYMENAYVSFALGPIVLPAIYFVGPKLSEEIVESSEYHYLYELMSTLGRLLNDIHSFKREYKEGKLNAVALQLSNEESGNVEEEVVKEMMTMIKNKRREMMKLVTEEKGSIVPRACKDAFWNMCNVLNLFYAKDDGFTGDTILGIVKDVIYEPLS
;
A
#
# COMPACT_ATOMS: atom_id res chain seq x y z
N MET A 1 34.36 40.34 -34.59
CA MET A 1 33.48 41.41 -35.11
C MET A 1 32.95 42.18 -33.92
N ASN A 2 33.30 43.47 -33.86
CA ASN A 2 32.80 44.43 -32.88
C ASN A 2 31.27 44.48 -32.88
N ILE A 3 30.66 44.69 -31.71
CA ILE A 3 29.79 45.84 -31.41
C ILE A 3 29.75 45.99 -29.88
N THR A 4 30.32 47.10 -29.42
CA THR A 4 30.11 47.74 -28.12
C THR A 4 28.78 48.49 -28.18
N ILE A 5 28.02 48.58 -27.08
CA ILE A 5 27.39 49.82 -26.58
C ILE A 5 26.98 49.59 -25.12
N THR A 6 27.50 50.46 -24.27
CA THR A 6 27.14 50.75 -22.88
C THR A 6 25.85 51.57 -22.79
N GLN A 7 25.02 51.34 -21.78
CA GLN A 7 24.45 52.43 -20.95
C GLN A 7 23.62 51.92 -19.76
N SER A 8 23.89 52.53 -18.61
CA SER A 8 23.21 52.42 -17.33
C SER A 8 21.79 53.03 -17.35
N MET A 9 20.86 52.49 -16.55
CA MET A 9 19.85 53.30 -15.87
C MET A 9 19.46 52.70 -14.52
N ASN A 10 19.63 53.51 -13.47
CA ASN A 10 19.02 53.37 -12.15
C ASN A 10 17.48 53.50 -12.25
N GLY A 11 16.74 52.71 -11.46
CA GLY A 11 15.31 52.89 -11.19
C GLY A 11 14.82 51.90 -10.13
N PRO A 12 13.96 52.28 -9.17
CA PRO A 12 13.85 51.65 -7.86
C PRO A 12 13.02 50.36 -7.85
N LEU A 13 13.46 49.38 -7.06
CA LEU A 13 12.70 48.17 -6.72
C LEU A 13 11.47 48.53 -5.89
N SER A 14 10.32 48.47 -6.55
CA SER A 14 8.98 48.58 -5.96
C SER A 14 8.72 47.40 -5.02
N THR A 15 8.62 47.68 -3.73
CA THR A 15 8.14 46.77 -2.69
C THR A 15 6.61 46.66 -2.79
N LYS A 16 6.11 45.49 -3.20
CA LYS A 16 4.69 45.12 -3.01
C LYS A 16 4.61 44.05 -1.92
N PRO A 17 3.88 44.28 -0.82
CA PRO A 17 3.68 43.27 0.21
C PRO A 17 2.68 42.21 -0.27
N TYR A 18 3.00 40.95 0.01
CA TYR A 18 2.09 39.80 -0.15
C TYR A 18 0.86 39.99 0.73
N ARG A 19 -0.34 39.96 0.10
CA ARG A 19 -1.63 40.01 0.80
C ARG A 19 -1.94 38.64 1.40
N SER A 20 -2.09 38.63 2.72
CA SER A 20 -2.77 37.59 3.51
C SER A 20 -4.18 37.32 2.95
N TRP A 21 -4.51 36.05 2.78
CA TRP A 21 -5.88 35.59 2.48
C TRP A 21 -6.58 35.31 3.80
N ALA A 22 -7.25 36.31 4.35
CA ALA A 22 -8.23 36.12 5.43
C ALA A 22 -9.53 35.59 4.83
N LEU A 23 -9.91 34.35 5.15
CA LEU A 23 -11.22 33.79 4.84
C LEU A 23 -12.17 34.04 6.02
N SER A 24 -13.24 34.80 5.77
CA SER A 24 -14.35 34.98 6.70
C SER A 24 -15.65 34.49 6.08
N ALA A 25 -16.52 33.99 6.97
CA ALA A 25 -17.91 33.57 6.79
C ALA A 25 -18.15 32.15 6.23
N ILE A 26 -18.70 31.27 7.08
CA ILE A 26 -19.97 30.53 6.90
C ILE A 26 -20.45 29.99 8.26
N HIS A 27 -21.77 30.01 8.42
CA HIS A 27 -22.58 29.88 9.62
C HIS A 27 -22.48 28.59 10.45
N THR A 28 -22.81 28.76 11.73
CA THR A 28 -23.10 27.79 12.80
C THR A 28 -24.30 26.89 12.49
N ALA A 29 -24.23 25.62 12.94
CA ALA A 29 -25.39 24.76 13.19
C ALA A 29 -25.31 24.19 14.62
N PRO A 30 -26.44 24.07 15.35
CA PRO A 30 -26.42 23.77 16.78
C PRO A 30 -26.34 22.28 17.08
N SER A 31 -25.70 21.96 18.19
CA SER A 31 -25.62 20.64 18.81
C SER A 31 -26.98 20.22 19.41
N HIS A 32 -27.50 19.08 18.97
CA HIS A 32 -28.59 18.38 19.64
C HIS A 32 -28.09 17.01 20.14
N VAL A 33 -28.04 16.88 21.46
CA VAL A 33 -27.80 15.63 22.19
C VAL A 33 -29.13 14.91 22.36
N GLY A 34 -29.18 13.60 22.05
CA GLY A 34 -30.21 12.70 22.60
C GLY A 34 -31.12 11.93 21.65
N GLN A 35 -30.80 11.78 20.37
CA GLN A 35 -31.46 10.79 19.48
C GLN A 35 -30.39 10.05 18.68
N ALA A 36 -30.52 8.71 18.56
CA ALA A 36 -29.64 7.91 17.72
C ALA A 36 -29.75 8.44 16.28
N ASN A 37 -28.68 9.06 15.80
CA ASN A 37 -28.64 9.70 14.50
C ASN A 37 -28.79 8.61 13.42
N PRO A 38 -29.74 8.68 12.47
CA PRO A 38 -29.97 7.64 11.47
C PRO A 38 -28.71 7.21 10.70
N THR A 39 -27.78 8.15 10.51
CA THR A 39 -26.46 7.94 9.90
C THR A 39 -25.58 6.97 10.70
N ASN A 40 -25.59 7.05 12.03
CA ASN A 40 -24.76 6.17 12.88
C ASN A 40 -25.26 4.73 12.84
N LEU A 41 -26.57 4.52 12.82
CA LEU A 41 -27.16 3.18 12.69
C LEU A 41 -26.82 2.52 11.34
N ALA A 42 -26.79 3.30 10.26
CA ALA A 42 -26.41 2.81 8.93
C ALA A 42 -24.92 2.41 8.86
N ILE A 43 -24.03 3.16 9.52
CA ILE A 43 -22.60 2.84 9.63
C ILE A 43 -22.40 1.55 10.43
N ASP A 44 -23.04 1.41 11.59
CA ASP A 44 -22.89 0.22 12.43
C ASP A 44 -23.40 -1.05 11.71
N THR A 45 -24.51 -0.91 10.98
CA THR A 45 -25.02 -2.01 10.15
C THR A 45 -24.05 -2.37 9.02
N THR A 46 -23.37 -1.37 8.43
CA THR A 46 -22.34 -1.61 7.40
C THR A 46 -21.13 -2.33 7.98
N LYS A 47 -20.61 -1.89 9.14
CA LYS A 47 -19.52 -2.58 9.84
C LYS A 47 -19.87 -4.03 10.14
N GLU A 48 -21.09 -4.30 10.60
CA GLU A 48 -21.53 -5.66 10.90
C GLU A 48 -21.62 -6.56 9.66
N ARG A 49 -22.03 -6.02 8.51
CA ARG A 49 -21.98 -6.76 7.24
C ARG A 49 -20.54 -7.08 6.84
N ILE A 50 -19.61 -6.14 7.01
CA ILE A 50 -18.18 -6.36 6.74
C ILE A 50 -17.61 -7.43 7.68
N ARG A 51 -17.91 -7.40 8.98
CA ARG A 51 -17.45 -8.41 9.95
C ARG A 51 -17.84 -9.83 9.55
N LYS A 52 -19.07 -10.01 9.06
CA LYS A 52 -19.56 -11.33 8.63
C LYS A 52 -18.77 -11.91 7.46
N LEU A 53 -18.15 -11.08 6.63
CA LEU A 53 -17.33 -11.53 5.50
C LEU A 53 -16.01 -12.18 5.97
N PHE A 54 -15.49 -11.88 7.15
CA PHE A 54 -14.30 -12.57 7.66
C PHE A 54 -14.53 -14.07 7.90
N ASN A 55 -15.76 -14.46 8.24
CA ASN A 55 -16.12 -15.85 8.53
C ASN A 55 -16.70 -16.59 7.31
N ASN A 56 -17.24 -15.85 6.34
CA ASN A 56 -17.93 -16.41 5.18
C ASN A 56 -17.23 -15.97 3.90
N VAL A 57 -16.33 -16.81 3.40
CA VAL A 57 -15.67 -16.61 2.10
C VAL A 57 -16.66 -16.98 0.98
N ASP A 58 -17.08 -15.97 0.23
CA ASP A 58 -17.95 -16.08 -0.92
C ASP A 58 -17.11 -16.05 -2.21
N LEU A 59 -17.24 -17.10 -3.01
CA LEU A 59 -16.51 -17.28 -4.27
C LEU A 59 -17.49 -17.66 -5.37
N SER A 60 -17.44 -16.94 -6.49
CA SER A 60 -18.31 -17.25 -7.64
C SER A 60 -18.01 -18.62 -8.24
N VAL A 61 -19.07 -19.33 -8.62
CA VAL A 61 -18.97 -20.59 -9.38
C VAL A 61 -18.48 -20.36 -10.81
N SER A 62 -17.82 -21.36 -11.38
CA SER A 62 -17.28 -21.37 -12.74
C SER A 62 -18.11 -22.31 -13.61
N SER A 63 -18.66 -21.79 -14.71
CA SER A 63 -19.39 -22.62 -15.67
C SER A 63 -18.48 -23.62 -16.37
N TYR A 64 -17.25 -23.19 -16.69
CA TYR A 64 -16.23 -24.04 -17.31
C TYR A 64 -15.87 -25.24 -16.43
N ASP A 65 -15.54 -25.00 -15.16
CA ASP A 65 -15.13 -26.04 -14.23
C ASP A 65 -16.31 -26.96 -13.89
N THR A 66 -17.51 -26.38 -13.70
CA THR A 66 -18.74 -27.15 -13.50
C THR A 66 -19.03 -28.08 -14.68
N ALA A 67 -18.77 -27.64 -15.91
CA ALA A 67 -18.92 -28.49 -17.09
C ALA A 67 -17.94 -29.67 -17.11
N TRP A 68 -16.68 -29.46 -16.70
CA TRP A 68 -15.72 -30.56 -16.54
C TRP A 68 -16.13 -31.55 -15.47
N VAL A 69 -16.61 -31.07 -14.31
CA VAL A 69 -17.15 -31.95 -13.25
C VAL A 69 -18.38 -32.71 -13.74
N ALA A 70 -19.28 -32.07 -14.49
CA ALA A 70 -20.46 -32.72 -15.07
C ALA A 70 -20.10 -33.85 -16.05
N MET A 71 -18.91 -33.82 -16.68
CA MET A 71 -18.46 -34.87 -17.60
C MET A 71 -17.95 -36.14 -16.90
N VAL A 72 -17.71 -36.10 -15.58
CA VAL A 72 -17.17 -37.23 -14.82
C VAL A 72 -18.15 -38.42 -14.87
N PRO A 73 -17.74 -39.59 -15.40
CA PRO A 73 -18.59 -40.76 -15.44
C PRO A 73 -18.70 -41.41 -14.06
N SER A 74 -19.88 -41.96 -13.73
CA SER A 74 -20.07 -42.70 -12.48
C SER A 74 -19.18 -43.96 -12.46
N PRO A 75 -18.43 -44.22 -11.36
CA PRO A 75 -17.61 -45.42 -11.23
C PRO A 75 -18.42 -46.72 -11.35
N SER A 76 -19.68 -46.70 -10.87
CA SER A 76 -20.61 -47.83 -10.92
C SER A 76 -21.38 -47.93 -12.24
N SER A 77 -21.47 -46.84 -13.01
CA SER A 77 -22.22 -46.79 -14.27
C SER A 77 -21.57 -45.79 -15.22
N PRO A 78 -20.57 -46.21 -16.02
CA PRO A 78 -19.81 -45.28 -16.87
C PRO A 78 -20.63 -44.53 -17.93
N LYS A 79 -21.87 -44.98 -18.18
CA LYS A 79 -22.84 -44.36 -19.10
C LYS A 79 -23.73 -43.30 -18.45
N SER A 80 -23.54 -43.01 -17.16
CA SER A 80 -24.27 -41.97 -16.45
C SER A 80 -23.31 -40.99 -15.76
N PRO A 81 -23.69 -39.71 -15.60
CA PRO A 81 -22.88 -38.75 -14.87
C PRO A 81 -22.74 -39.16 -13.41
N CYS A 82 -21.54 -38.95 -12.85
CA CYS A 82 -21.29 -39.09 -11.42
C CYS A 82 -21.97 -37.96 -10.63
N PHE A 83 -22.04 -36.77 -11.23
CA PHE A 83 -22.57 -35.54 -10.63
C PHE A 83 -23.71 -34.97 -11.49
N PRO A 84 -24.90 -35.60 -11.51
CA PRO A 84 -26.04 -35.12 -12.29
C PRO A 84 -26.50 -33.70 -11.92
N GLU A 85 -26.28 -33.27 -10.68
CA GLU A 85 -26.57 -31.92 -10.18
C GLU A 85 -25.80 -30.83 -10.94
N CYS A 86 -24.53 -31.06 -11.26
CA CYS A 86 -23.73 -30.16 -12.10
C CYS A 86 -24.31 -30.08 -13.51
N LEU A 87 -24.71 -31.22 -14.08
CA LEU A 87 -25.30 -31.26 -15.40
C LEU A 87 -26.62 -30.48 -15.47
N ASN A 88 -27.47 -30.61 -14.46
CA ASN A 88 -28.71 -29.83 -14.33
C ASN A 88 -28.41 -28.33 -14.20
N TRP A 89 -27.41 -27.96 -13.39
CA TRP A 89 -27.00 -26.56 -13.26
C TRP A 89 -26.60 -25.95 -14.61
N LEU A 90 -25.91 -26.69 -15.49
CA LEU A 90 -25.58 -26.20 -16.84
C LEU A 90 -26.83 -25.89 -17.67
N VAL A 91 -27.85 -26.75 -17.60
CA VAL A 91 -29.12 -26.58 -18.34
C VAL A 91 -29.86 -25.32 -17.88
N ASP A 92 -29.82 -25.05 -16.57
CA ASP A 92 -30.60 -24.00 -15.93
C ASP A 92 -29.90 -22.62 -15.92
N ASN A 93 -28.58 -22.56 -16.20
CA ASN A 93 -27.77 -21.33 -16.05
C ASN A 93 -27.15 -20.82 -17.36
N GLN A 94 -27.72 -21.16 -18.52
CA GLN A 94 -27.35 -20.52 -19.79
C GLN A 94 -27.81 -19.06 -19.82
N LEU A 95 -26.96 -18.15 -20.29
CA LEU A 95 -27.30 -16.73 -20.44
C LEU A 95 -28.21 -16.48 -21.65
N ASP A 96 -28.86 -15.31 -21.67
CA ASP A 96 -29.82 -14.94 -22.71
C ASP A 96 -29.21 -14.88 -24.13
N ASP A 97 -27.92 -14.58 -24.24
CA ASP A 97 -27.17 -14.56 -25.50
C ASP A 97 -26.72 -15.96 -25.97
N GLY A 98 -27.01 -17.00 -25.18
CA GLY A 98 -26.64 -18.38 -25.42
C GLY A 98 -25.29 -18.80 -24.84
N SER A 99 -24.55 -17.88 -24.22
CA SER A 99 -23.26 -18.19 -23.59
C SER A 99 -23.41 -18.75 -22.17
N TRP A 100 -22.30 -19.26 -21.64
CA TRP A 100 -22.07 -19.44 -20.21
C TRP A 100 -20.84 -18.64 -19.80
N GLY A 101 -20.83 -18.12 -18.58
CA GLY A 101 -19.74 -17.32 -18.04
C GLY A 101 -20.21 -16.42 -16.90
N LEU A 102 -19.29 -15.62 -16.36
CA LEU A 102 -19.63 -14.68 -15.29
C LEU A 102 -20.48 -13.52 -15.83
N VAL A 103 -21.70 -13.35 -15.30
CA VAL A 103 -22.59 -12.24 -15.69
C VAL A 103 -21.97 -10.90 -15.29
N ASN A 104 -21.64 -10.08 -16.28
CA ASN A 104 -21.07 -8.75 -16.07
C ASN A 104 -22.09 -7.67 -16.41
N HIS A 105 -22.74 -7.10 -15.40
CA HIS A 105 -23.82 -6.12 -15.60
C HIS A 105 -23.36 -4.74 -16.09
N ILE A 106 -22.04 -4.47 -16.15
CA ILE A 106 -21.51 -3.09 -16.25
C ILE A 106 -20.52 -2.89 -17.43
N ARG A 107 -19.91 -3.94 -18.00
CA ARG A 107 -18.82 -3.75 -18.99
C ARG A 107 -19.29 -3.66 -20.45
N THR A 108 -18.77 -2.65 -21.14
CA THR A 108 -18.83 -2.43 -22.60
C THR A 108 -17.86 -3.33 -23.41
N HIS A 109 -17.08 -4.18 -22.75
CA HIS A 109 -16.20 -5.18 -23.37
C HIS A 109 -16.41 -6.53 -22.69
N PRO A 110 -17.05 -7.51 -23.36
CA PRO A 110 -17.34 -8.81 -22.77
C PRO A 110 -16.03 -9.59 -22.55
N LEU A 111 -15.95 -10.38 -21.48
CA LEU A 111 -14.86 -11.34 -21.24
C LEU A 111 -14.96 -12.48 -22.27
N LEU A 112 -14.84 -12.18 -23.56
CA LEU A 112 -15.29 -13.06 -24.64
C LEU A 112 -14.53 -14.38 -24.67
N LYS A 113 -13.21 -14.38 -24.39
CA LYS A 113 -12.42 -15.61 -24.31
C LYS A 113 -12.85 -16.51 -23.15
N ASP A 114 -13.22 -15.92 -22.02
CA ASP A 114 -13.78 -16.62 -20.87
C ASP A 114 -15.14 -17.26 -21.22
N SER A 115 -16.04 -16.46 -21.80
CA SER A 115 -17.36 -16.93 -22.24
C SER A 115 -17.27 -17.98 -23.34
N LEU A 116 -16.34 -17.85 -24.29
CA LEU A 116 -16.10 -18.85 -25.34
C LEU A 116 -15.67 -20.19 -24.74
N SER A 117 -14.71 -20.18 -23.81
CA SER A 117 -14.23 -21.40 -23.15
C SER A 117 -15.31 -22.05 -22.31
N SER A 118 -16.00 -21.26 -21.48
CA SER A 118 -17.11 -21.73 -20.64
C SER A 118 -18.23 -22.33 -21.50
N THR A 119 -18.66 -21.63 -22.55
CA THR A 119 -19.73 -22.09 -23.45
C THR A 119 -19.36 -23.38 -24.15
N LEU A 120 -18.12 -23.50 -24.67
CA LEU A 120 -17.67 -24.71 -25.34
C LEU A 120 -17.62 -25.91 -24.39
N ALA A 121 -17.09 -25.72 -23.18
CA ALA A 121 -17.06 -26.76 -22.15
C ALA A 121 -18.48 -27.24 -21.80
N CYS A 122 -19.43 -26.31 -21.63
CA CYS A 122 -20.84 -26.62 -21.33
C CYS A 122 -21.49 -27.41 -22.46
N ILE A 123 -21.29 -27.02 -23.72
CA ILE A 123 -21.81 -27.75 -24.89
C ILE A 123 -21.27 -29.17 -24.94
N VAL A 124 -19.96 -29.34 -24.73
CA VAL A 124 -19.30 -30.64 -24.72
C VAL A 124 -19.87 -31.54 -23.61
N ALA A 125 -20.08 -30.98 -22.41
CA ALA A 125 -20.66 -31.71 -21.29
C ALA A 125 -22.12 -32.14 -21.55
N LEU A 126 -22.97 -31.23 -22.03
CA LEU A 126 -24.35 -31.53 -22.40
C LEU A 126 -24.43 -32.59 -23.51
N LYS A 127 -23.57 -32.47 -24.54
CA LYS A 127 -23.51 -33.42 -25.65
C LYS A 127 -23.07 -34.81 -25.21
N ARG A 128 -22.09 -34.91 -24.31
CA ARG A 128 -21.59 -36.18 -23.76
C ARG A 128 -22.71 -37.04 -23.17
N TRP A 129 -23.69 -36.41 -22.52
CA TRP A 129 -24.83 -37.08 -21.89
C TRP A 129 -26.12 -37.03 -22.73
N ASN A 130 -26.04 -36.47 -23.94
CA ASN A 130 -27.15 -36.32 -24.88
C ASN A 130 -28.39 -35.62 -24.27
N VAL A 131 -28.15 -34.50 -23.56
CA VAL A 131 -29.17 -33.63 -22.95
C VAL A 131 -29.03 -32.19 -23.44
N GLY A 132 -30.06 -31.35 -23.23
CA GLY A 132 -29.97 -29.90 -23.46
C GLY A 132 -29.75 -29.48 -24.92
N GLU A 133 -30.45 -30.11 -25.87
CA GLU A 133 -30.27 -29.82 -27.31
C GLU A 133 -30.52 -28.34 -27.68
N ASP A 134 -31.52 -27.71 -27.06
CA ASP A 134 -31.80 -26.28 -27.26
C ASP A 134 -30.66 -25.40 -26.74
N GLN A 135 -30.14 -25.72 -25.55
CA GLN A 135 -29.01 -25.04 -24.93
C GLN A 135 -27.76 -25.18 -25.82
N ILE A 136 -27.48 -26.39 -26.32
CA ILE A 136 -26.38 -26.65 -27.27
C ILE A 136 -26.52 -25.77 -28.52
N ASN A 137 -27.70 -25.73 -29.13
CA ASN A 137 -27.93 -24.96 -30.36
C ASN A 137 -27.80 -23.44 -30.17
N LYS A 138 -28.13 -22.93 -28.98
CA LYS A 138 -27.91 -21.52 -28.63
C LYS A 138 -26.42 -21.23 -28.39
N GLY A 139 -25.73 -22.08 -27.65
CA GLY A 139 -24.29 -21.92 -27.37
C GLY A 139 -23.44 -22.00 -28.64
N LEU A 140 -23.76 -22.89 -29.57
CA LEU A 140 -23.07 -22.95 -30.86
C LEU A 140 -23.22 -21.63 -31.65
N ARG A 141 -24.41 -21.03 -31.66
CA ARG A 141 -24.65 -19.72 -32.29
C ARG A 141 -23.82 -18.62 -31.64
N PHE A 142 -23.69 -18.63 -30.31
CA PHE A 142 -22.83 -17.70 -29.59
C PHE A 142 -21.36 -17.87 -29.99
N ILE A 143 -20.84 -19.10 -29.98
CA ILE A 143 -19.45 -19.38 -30.36
C ILE A 143 -19.18 -18.95 -31.80
N GLU A 144 -20.04 -19.30 -32.75
CA GLU A 144 -19.87 -18.94 -34.17
C GLU A 144 -19.81 -17.43 -34.37
N SER A 145 -20.67 -16.68 -33.66
CA SER A 145 -20.74 -15.22 -33.71
C SER A 145 -19.50 -14.55 -33.13
N ASN A 146 -18.86 -15.16 -32.13
CA ASN A 146 -17.77 -14.56 -31.35
C ASN A 146 -16.39 -15.19 -31.59
N LEU A 147 -16.27 -16.24 -32.41
CA LEU A 147 -15.03 -17.01 -32.56
C LEU A 147 -13.82 -16.17 -32.99
N ALA A 148 -14.05 -15.05 -33.71
CA ALA A 148 -12.97 -14.15 -34.12
C ALA A 148 -12.24 -13.52 -32.91
N SER A 149 -12.91 -13.40 -31.77
CA SER A 149 -12.31 -12.90 -30.53
C SER A 149 -11.37 -13.89 -29.86
N ALA A 150 -11.38 -15.18 -30.24
CA ALA A 150 -10.44 -16.17 -29.72
C ALA A 150 -8.99 -15.85 -30.13
N THR A 151 -8.80 -15.31 -31.34
CA THR A 151 -7.47 -14.92 -31.88
C THR A 151 -7.16 -13.44 -31.67
N ASP A 152 -8.10 -12.66 -31.14
CA ASP A 152 -7.88 -11.26 -30.79
C ASP A 152 -6.95 -11.16 -29.57
N LYS A 153 -5.75 -10.60 -29.81
CA LYS A 153 -4.72 -10.44 -28.77
C LYS A 153 -5.04 -9.31 -27.79
N SER A 154 -5.96 -8.40 -28.12
CA SER A 154 -6.37 -7.30 -27.24
C SER A 154 -7.39 -7.71 -26.17
N GLN A 155 -7.98 -8.91 -26.30
CA GLN A 155 -8.90 -9.44 -25.30
C GLN A 155 -8.14 -10.05 -24.13
N PRO A 156 -8.56 -9.78 -22.87
CA PRO A 156 -8.07 -10.52 -21.72
C PRO A 156 -8.23 -12.02 -21.94
N SER A 157 -7.16 -12.78 -21.72
CA SER A 157 -7.12 -14.22 -21.97
C SER A 157 -7.11 -14.97 -20.64
N PRO A 158 -8.01 -15.94 -20.43
CA PRO A 158 -7.88 -16.87 -19.32
C PRO A 158 -6.56 -17.64 -19.39
N PHE A 159 -6.06 -18.05 -18.23
CA PHE A 159 -4.83 -18.80 -18.11
C PHE A 159 -4.93 -20.13 -18.89
N GLY A 160 -3.99 -20.38 -19.80
CA GLY A 160 -4.00 -21.58 -20.65
C GLY A 160 -4.96 -21.55 -21.85
N PHE A 161 -5.67 -20.44 -22.11
CA PHE A 161 -6.69 -20.36 -23.18
C PHE A 161 -6.17 -20.85 -24.54
N ASP A 162 -4.99 -20.41 -24.95
CA ASP A 162 -4.39 -20.71 -26.26
C ASP A 162 -4.05 -22.21 -26.43
N ILE A 163 -4.10 -23.01 -25.36
CA ILE A 163 -3.94 -24.46 -25.39
C ILE A 163 -5.28 -25.16 -25.15
N ILE A 164 -6.02 -24.74 -24.12
CA ILE A 164 -7.26 -25.35 -23.67
C ILE A 164 -8.35 -25.23 -24.73
N PHE A 165 -8.59 -24.01 -25.24
CA PHE A 165 -9.71 -23.76 -26.14
C PHE A 165 -9.59 -24.52 -27.47
N PRO A 166 -8.41 -24.54 -28.15
CA PRO A 166 -8.25 -25.33 -29.36
C PRO A 166 -8.32 -26.84 -29.11
N GLY A 167 -7.82 -27.32 -27.95
CA GLY A 167 -7.97 -28.73 -27.54
C GLY A 167 -9.42 -29.15 -27.32
N MET A 168 -10.23 -28.29 -26.69
CA MET A 168 -11.66 -28.54 -26.54
C MET A 168 -12.40 -28.55 -27.88
N LEU A 169 -11.99 -27.73 -28.85
CA LEU A 169 -12.57 -27.74 -30.19
C LEU A 169 -12.31 -29.08 -30.91
N GLU A 170 -11.10 -29.65 -30.79
CA GLU A 170 -10.81 -31.00 -31.30
C GLU A 170 -11.66 -32.06 -30.62
N TYR A 171 -11.82 -31.97 -29.29
CA TYR A 171 -12.67 -32.89 -28.55
C TYR A 171 -14.15 -32.77 -28.95
N ALA A 172 -14.64 -31.55 -29.20
CA ALA A 172 -15.99 -31.31 -29.69
C ALA A 172 -16.23 -31.96 -31.07
N GLN A 173 -15.24 -31.91 -31.97
CA GLN A 173 -15.31 -32.60 -33.26
C GLN A 173 -15.42 -34.13 -33.10
N GLN A 174 -14.70 -34.71 -32.15
CA GLN A 174 -14.80 -36.15 -31.83
C GLN A 174 -16.20 -36.55 -31.32
N LEU A 175 -16.94 -35.61 -30.71
CA LEU A 175 -18.33 -35.78 -30.27
C LEU A 175 -19.36 -35.44 -31.37
N ASN A 176 -18.93 -35.27 -32.62
CA ASN A 176 -19.77 -34.88 -33.76
C ASN A 176 -20.46 -33.51 -33.57
N ILE A 177 -19.83 -32.57 -32.87
CA ILE A 177 -20.27 -31.18 -32.79
C ILE A 177 -19.59 -30.40 -33.91
N ASN A 178 -20.37 -29.99 -34.92
CA ASN A 178 -19.85 -29.31 -36.11
C ASN A 178 -20.13 -27.80 -36.06
N LEU A 179 -19.08 -26.98 -36.04
CA LEU A 179 -19.17 -25.52 -36.22
C LEU A 179 -19.27 -25.19 -37.73
N ARG A 180 -20.29 -24.43 -38.14
CA ARG A 180 -20.77 -24.38 -39.53
C ARG A 180 -19.87 -23.69 -40.55
N SER A 181 -18.93 -22.83 -40.14
CA SER A 181 -17.95 -22.20 -41.04
C SER A 181 -16.94 -21.37 -40.26
N LYS A 182 -15.66 -21.83 -40.15
CA LYS A 182 -14.44 -21.06 -39.76
C LYS A 182 -13.19 -21.98 -39.70
N GLN A 183 -13.02 -22.89 -40.67
CA GLN A 183 -11.91 -23.86 -40.67
C GLN A 183 -10.51 -23.20 -40.60
N THR A 184 -10.37 -22.02 -41.21
CA THR A 184 -9.12 -21.25 -41.20
C THR A 184 -8.77 -20.75 -39.80
N ASP A 185 -9.73 -20.16 -39.06
CA ASP A 185 -9.51 -19.68 -37.69
C ASP A 185 -9.14 -20.84 -36.77
N PHE A 186 -9.81 -21.99 -36.93
CA PHE A 186 -9.49 -23.19 -36.16
C PHE A 186 -8.08 -23.71 -36.45
N THR A 187 -7.67 -23.73 -37.72
CA THR A 187 -6.32 -24.16 -38.11
C THR A 187 -5.25 -23.22 -37.54
N LEU A 188 -5.50 -21.91 -37.53
CA LEU A 188 -4.60 -20.93 -36.91
C LEU A 188 -4.46 -21.16 -35.41
N MET A 189 -5.58 -21.38 -34.70
CA MET A 189 -5.59 -21.66 -33.26
C MET A 189 -4.81 -22.94 -32.92
N LEU A 190 -4.95 -24.01 -33.71
CA LEU A 190 -4.17 -25.24 -33.52
C LEU A 190 -2.66 -25.01 -33.76
N HIS A 191 -2.32 -24.22 -34.77
CA HIS A 191 -0.92 -23.86 -35.03
C HIS A 191 -0.30 -23.05 -33.88
N GLU A 192 -1.04 -22.08 -33.34
CA GLU A 192 -0.61 -21.29 -32.18
C GLU A 192 -0.46 -22.17 -30.93
N ARG A 193 -1.39 -23.11 -30.70
CA ARG A 193 -1.26 -24.12 -29.64
C ARG A 193 0.04 -24.92 -29.77
N ASP A 194 0.34 -25.44 -30.95
CA ASP A 194 1.53 -26.27 -31.17
C ASP A 194 2.84 -25.49 -30.92
N LEU A 195 2.86 -24.19 -31.25
CA LEU A 195 3.98 -23.30 -30.93
C LEU A 195 4.12 -23.09 -29.42
N GLU A 196 3.01 -22.87 -28.72
CA GLU A 196 3.05 -22.67 -27.27
C GLU A 196 3.42 -23.96 -26.51
N LEU A 197 2.95 -25.12 -26.97
CA LEU A 197 3.36 -26.43 -26.40
C LEU A 197 4.86 -26.66 -26.55
N LYS A 198 5.43 -26.43 -27.75
CA LYS A 198 6.88 -26.50 -27.98
C LYS A 198 7.62 -25.59 -27.01
N ARG A 199 7.14 -24.37 -26.83
CA ARG A 199 7.71 -23.40 -25.89
C ARG A 199 7.63 -23.86 -24.44
N CYS A 200 6.53 -24.48 -24.02
CA CYS A 200 6.37 -25.01 -22.67
C CYS A 200 7.38 -26.14 -22.40
N HIS A 201 7.53 -27.07 -23.34
CA HIS A 201 8.49 -28.16 -23.22
C HIS A 201 9.94 -27.66 -23.19
N SER A 202 10.31 -26.70 -24.05
CA SER A 202 11.67 -26.13 -24.05
C SER A 202 12.02 -25.36 -22.78
N ASN A 203 11.04 -24.90 -22.01
CA ASN A 203 11.23 -24.16 -20.76
C ASN A 203 10.87 -24.99 -19.52
N GLU A 204 10.76 -26.32 -19.65
CA GLU A 204 10.48 -27.24 -18.54
C GLU A 204 9.23 -26.88 -17.73
N MET A 205 8.19 -26.36 -18.39
CA MET A 205 6.96 -25.88 -17.75
C MET A 205 5.97 -27.00 -17.42
N GLU A 206 6.44 -28.11 -16.83
CA GLU A 206 5.62 -29.29 -16.56
C GLU A 206 4.45 -28.99 -15.60
N ALA A 207 4.68 -28.16 -14.58
CA ALA A 207 3.65 -27.75 -13.62
C ALA A 207 2.52 -26.96 -14.30
N TYR A 208 2.88 -26.07 -15.24
CA TYR A 208 1.91 -25.33 -16.04
C TYR A 208 1.06 -26.26 -16.90
N LEU A 209 1.70 -27.20 -17.62
CA LEU A 209 1.01 -28.18 -18.46
C LEU A 209 0.09 -29.10 -17.64
N ALA A 210 0.51 -29.46 -16.43
CA ALA A 210 -0.31 -30.23 -15.49
C ALA A 210 -1.53 -29.42 -15.00
N TYR A 211 -1.34 -28.13 -14.71
CA TYR A 211 -2.43 -27.24 -14.34
C TYR A 211 -3.49 -27.17 -15.44
N ILE A 212 -3.12 -27.12 -16.72
CA ILE A 212 -4.06 -27.02 -17.86
C ILE A 212 -4.35 -28.35 -18.56
N SER A 213 -4.10 -29.47 -17.89
CA SER A 213 -4.09 -30.82 -18.48
C SER A 213 -5.39 -31.23 -19.17
N GLU A 214 -6.53 -30.67 -18.76
CA GLU A 214 -7.83 -30.91 -19.39
C GLU A 214 -7.88 -30.47 -20.86
N GLY A 215 -7.06 -29.47 -21.22
CA GLY A 215 -6.92 -28.97 -22.59
C GLY A 215 -6.05 -29.82 -23.50
N LEU A 216 -5.24 -30.71 -22.93
CA LEU A 216 -4.27 -31.53 -23.65
C LEU A 216 -4.84 -32.90 -24.06
N GLY A 217 -5.82 -33.41 -23.32
CA GLY A 217 -6.45 -34.70 -23.59
C GLY A 217 -5.43 -35.84 -23.71
N ASN A 218 -5.38 -36.51 -24.86
CA ASN A 218 -4.47 -37.63 -25.12
C ASN A 218 -3.00 -37.22 -25.27
N LEU A 219 -2.70 -35.92 -25.39
CA LEU A 219 -1.33 -35.41 -25.47
C LEU A 219 -0.65 -35.36 -24.10
N TYR A 220 -1.40 -35.49 -23.00
CA TYR A 220 -0.88 -35.43 -21.64
C TYR A 220 -0.64 -36.84 -21.06
N ASP A 221 0.50 -37.01 -20.40
CA ASP A 221 0.77 -38.22 -19.61
C ASP A 221 0.03 -38.13 -18.26
N TRP A 222 -1.14 -38.77 -18.20
CA TRP A 222 -1.97 -38.79 -16.99
C TRP A 222 -1.31 -39.48 -15.78
N HIS A 223 -0.20 -40.19 -15.94
CA HIS A 223 0.59 -40.66 -14.79
C HIS A 223 1.27 -39.51 -14.03
N MET A 224 1.48 -38.37 -14.68
CA MET A 224 2.07 -37.16 -14.07
C MET A 224 1.13 -36.43 -13.10
N VAL A 225 -0.17 -36.75 -13.09
CA VAL A 225 -1.13 -36.20 -12.13
C VAL A 225 -0.66 -36.38 -10.69
N LYS A 226 -0.12 -37.56 -10.35
CA LYS A 226 0.36 -37.86 -8.98
C LYS A 226 1.48 -36.96 -8.51
N LYS A 227 2.26 -36.37 -9.44
CA LYS A 227 3.35 -35.43 -9.12
C LYS A 227 2.81 -34.10 -8.57
N TYR A 228 1.61 -33.70 -9.00
CA TYR A 228 1.01 -32.40 -8.70
C TYR A 228 -0.31 -32.49 -7.93
N GLN A 229 -0.66 -33.68 -7.46
CA GLN A 229 -1.82 -33.90 -6.62
C GLN A 229 -1.53 -33.43 -5.19
N LEU A 230 -2.43 -32.63 -4.64
CA LEU A 230 -2.33 -32.08 -3.29
C LEU A 230 -2.90 -33.04 -2.24
N LYS A 231 -2.64 -32.76 -0.96
CA LYS A 231 -3.17 -33.56 0.16
C LYS A 231 -4.69 -33.67 0.17
N ASN A 232 -5.40 -32.67 -0.36
CA ASN A 232 -6.86 -32.68 -0.48
C ASN A 232 -7.38 -33.52 -1.66
N GLY A 233 -6.49 -34.13 -2.46
CA GLY A 233 -6.82 -34.95 -3.62
C GLY A 233 -6.97 -34.17 -4.93
N SER A 234 -6.94 -32.83 -4.89
CA SER A 234 -7.02 -32.00 -6.09
C SER A 234 -5.70 -31.98 -6.88
N VAL A 235 -5.81 -31.63 -8.16
CA VAL A 235 -4.67 -31.21 -8.98
C VAL A 235 -4.62 -29.69 -8.97
N PHE A 236 -3.65 -29.11 -8.26
CA PHE A 236 -3.49 -27.65 -8.09
C PHE A 236 -4.77 -26.90 -7.66
N ASN A 237 -5.62 -27.50 -6.82
CA ASN A 237 -6.91 -26.93 -6.41
C ASN A 237 -7.87 -26.61 -7.59
N SER A 238 -7.60 -27.08 -8.81
CA SER A 238 -8.42 -26.83 -9.99
C SER A 238 -9.45 -27.95 -10.18
N PRO A 239 -10.76 -27.66 -10.13
CA PRO A 239 -11.79 -28.67 -10.37
C PRO A 239 -11.75 -29.23 -11.79
N SER A 240 -11.51 -28.41 -12.82
CA SER A 240 -11.39 -28.91 -14.21
C SER A 240 -10.24 -29.90 -14.39
N ALA A 241 -9.04 -29.57 -13.90
CA ALA A 241 -7.88 -30.47 -14.00
C ALA A 241 -8.10 -31.76 -13.21
N THR A 242 -8.69 -31.65 -12.02
CA THR A 242 -8.99 -32.80 -11.17
C THR A 242 -10.06 -33.72 -11.79
N ALA A 243 -11.10 -33.14 -12.40
CA ALA A 243 -12.11 -33.89 -13.14
C ALA A 243 -11.52 -34.59 -14.36
N ALA A 244 -10.68 -33.91 -15.15
CA ALA A 244 -10.00 -34.51 -16.29
C ALA A 244 -9.05 -35.65 -15.86
N ALA A 245 -8.32 -35.47 -14.76
CA ALA A 245 -7.48 -36.51 -14.17
C ALA A 245 -8.30 -37.75 -13.77
N PHE A 246 -9.45 -37.56 -13.14
CA PHE A 246 -10.32 -38.68 -12.78
C PHE A 246 -10.91 -39.39 -14.01
N ILE A 247 -11.35 -38.63 -15.03
CA ILE A 247 -11.88 -39.18 -16.28
C ILE A 247 -10.88 -40.12 -16.96
N ASN A 248 -9.58 -39.80 -16.90
CA ASN A 248 -8.54 -40.52 -17.62
C ASN A 248 -7.77 -41.54 -16.76
N HIS A 249 -7.69 -41.37 -15.43
CA HIS A 249 -6.87 -42.21 -14.54
C HIS A 249 -7.62 -42.79 -13.32
N GLN A 250 -8.91 -42.49 -13.13
CA GLN A 250 -9.77 -42.98 -12.04
C GLN A 250 -9.16 -42.88 -10.64
N ASP A 251 -8.44 -41.80 -10.36
CA ASP A 251 -7.79 -41.59 -9.07
C ASP A 251 -8.80 -41.27 -7.95
N THR A 252 -8.80 -42.06 -6.87
CA THR A 252 -9.76 -41.89 -5.77
C THR A 252 -9.64 -40.56 -5.03
N GLY A 253 -8.43 -39.97 -4.95
CA GLY A 253 -8.23 -38.66 -4.33
C GLY A 253 -8.93 -37.56 -5.11
N CYS A 254 -8.86 -37.61 -6.45
CA CYS A 254 -9.56 -36.69 -7.32
C CYS A 254 -11.08 -36.74 -7.10
N LEU A 255 -11.66 -37.94 -7.00
CA LEU A 255 -13.09 -38.10 -6.76
C LEU A 255 -13.52 -37.55 -5.38
N ASN A 256 -12.73 -37.81 -4.34
CA ASN A 256 -13.00 -37.29 -3.00
C ASN A 256 -12.99 -35.76 -2.97
N TYR A 257 -12.02 -35.15 -3.65
CA TYR A 257 -11.97 -33.69 -3.80
C TYR A 257 -13.23 -33.15 -4.47
N LEU A 258 -13.65 -33.71 -5.61
CA LEU A 258 -14.84 -33.25 -6.32
C LEU A 258 -16.13 -33.39 -5.49
N ASN A 259 -16.30 -34.50 -4.75
CA ASN A 259 -17.41 -34.65 -3.81
C ASN A 259 -17.41 -33.54 -2.75
N SER A 260 -16.23 -33.26 -2.16
CA SER A 260 -16.11 -32.23 -1.13
C SER A 260 -16.46 -30.82 -1.63
N LEU A 261 -16.26 -30.54 -2.93
CA LEU A 261 -16.70 -29.28 -3.52
C LEU A 261 -18.22 -29.21 -3.58
N LEU A 262 -18.91 -30.26 -3.97
CA LEU A 262 -20.37 -30.26 -4.07
C LEU A 262 -21.04 -30.28 -2.69
N ASP A 263 -20.39 -30.85 -1.67
CA ASP A 263 -20.82 -30.70 -0.29
C ASP A 263 -20.81 -29.22 0.16
N LYS A 264 -19.86 -28.40 -0.34
CA LYS A 264 -19.75 -26.97 0.01
C LYS A 264 -20.57 -26.05 -0.91
N PHE A 265 -20.55 -26.29 -2.22
CA PHE A 265 -21.10 -25.37 -3.24
C PHE A 265 -22.43 -25.87 -3.84
N GLY A 266 -22.89 -27.07 -3.48
CA GLY A 266 -24.16 -27.63 -3.93
C GLY A 266 -24.05 -28.26 -5.31
N ASN A 267 -24.44 -27.51 -6.35
CA ASN A 267 -24.64 -28.04 -7.71
C ASN A 267 -23.71 -27.42 -8.77
N ALA A 268 -22.74 -26.62 -8.35
CA ALA A 268 -21.72 -26.04 -9.22
C ALA A 268 -20.43 -25.85 -8.44
N VAL A 269 -19.30 -25.69 -9.12
CA VAL A 269 -17.98 -25.57 -8.50
C VAL A 269 -17.28 -24.28 -8.93
N PRO A 270 -16.40 -23.69 -8.09
CA PRO A 270 -15.59 -22.53 -8.47
C PRO A 270 -14.45 -22.92 -9.42
N THR A 271 -13.65 -21.94 -9.84
CA THR A 271 -12.47 -22.21 -10.70
C THR A 271 -11.24 -22.71 -9.94
N VAL A 272 -11.19 -22.44 -8.63
CA VAL A 272 -10.12 -22.89 -7.74
C VAL A 272 -10.67 -23.02 -6.32
N TYR A 273 -10.28 -24.07 -5.59
CA TYR A 273 -10.66 -24.26 -4.18
C TYR A 273 -9.75 -25.26 -3.44
N PRO A 274 -9.39 -25.06 -2.16
CA PRO A 274 -9.67 -23.89 -1.32
C PRO A 274 -8.95 -22.63 -1.79
N LEU A 275 -9.53 -21.47 -1.44
CA LEU A 275 -8.94 -20.13 -1.67
C LEU A 275 -9.18 -19.20 -0.46
N ASP A 276 -9.66 -19.77 0.66
CA ASP A 276 -10.18 -19.02 1.80
C ASP A 276 -9.11 -18.16 2.48
N LEU A 277 -7.86 -18.64 2.56
CA LEU A 277 -6.74 -17.88 3.13
C LEU A 277 -6.36 -16.67 2.26
N TYR A 278 -6.18 -16.87 0.95
CA TYR A 278 -5.88 -15.79 0.01
C TYR A 278 -6.97 -14.71 0.01
N ILE A 279 -8.25 -15.12 0.03
CA ILE A 279 -9.37 -14.17 0.05
C ILE A 279 -9.39 -13.37 1.36
N ARG A 280 -9.15 -14.01 2.50
CA ARG A 280 -9.10 -13.31 3.80
C ARG A 280 -7.90 -12.35 3.90
N LEU A 281 -6.73 -12.74 3.38
CA LEU A 281 -5.57 -11.85 3.29
C LEU A 281 -5.83 -10.67 2.35
N SER A 282 -6.45 -10.91 1.20
CA SER A 282 -6.84 -9.86 0.25
C SER A 282 -7.86 -8.88 0.84
N MET A 283 -8.77 -9.40 1.68
CA MET A 283 -9.72 -8.58 2.44
C MET A 283 -8.99 -7.70 3.46
N VAL A 284 -8.04 -8.24 4.23
CA VAL A 284 -7.20 -7.46 5.15
C VAL A 284 -6.44 -6.36 4.41
N ASP A 285 -5.73 -6.70 3.33
CA ASP A 285 -4.98 -5.73 2.52
C ASP A 285 -5.89 -4.62 1.97
N THR A 286 -7.10 -4.98 1.52
CA THR A 286 -8.09 -4.01 1.01
C THR A 286 -8.55 -3.05 2.12
N LEU A 287 -8.88 -3.56 3.30
CA LEU A 287 -9.34 -2.75 4.42
C LEU A 287 -8.22 -1.82 4.94
N GLU A 288 -6.96 -2.28 4.95
CA GLU A 288 -5.79 -1.45 5.29
C GLU A 288 -5.59 -0.34 4.26
N ARG A 289 -5.59 -0.68 2.97
CA ARG A 289 -5.46 0.29 1.87
C ARG A 289 -6.55 1.35 1.87
N LEU A 290 -7.77 0.98 2.24
CA LEU A 290 -8.91 1.88 2.37
C LEU A 290 -8.94 2.64 3.72
N GLY A 291 -7.97 2.43 4.61
CA GLY A 291 -7.83 3.16 5.88
C GLY A 291 -8.90 2.81 6.92
N ILE A 292 -9.63 1.70 6.74
CA ILE A 292 -10.76 1.30 7.61
C ILE A 292 -10.46 0.05 8.46
N ALA A 293 -9.29 -0.57 8.31
CA ALA A 293 -8.87 -1.75 9.08
C ALA A 293 -8.93 -1.56 10.61
N ARG A 294 -8.71 -0.33 11.11
CA ARG A 294 -8.78 -0.02 12.56
C ARG A 294 -10.14 -0.32 13.21
N HIS A 295 -11.21 -0.38 12.42
CA HIS A 295 -12.56 -0.75 12.90
C HIS A 295 -12.79 -2.27 13.01
N PHE A 296 -11.82 -3.06 12.55
CA PHE A 296 -11.86 -4.53 12.45
C PHE A 296 -10.57 -5.16 13.02
N SER A 297 -9.95 -4.53 14.01
CA SER A 297 -8.63 -4.94 14.52
C SER A 297 -8.61 -6.36 15.09
N VAL A 298 -9.70 -6.81 15.70
CA VAL A 298 -9.85 -8.19 16.21
C VAL A 298 -9.90 -9.18 15.05
N GLU A 299 -10.71 -8.90 14.04
CA GLU A 299 -10.86 -9.77 12.87
C GLU A 299 -9.58 -9.84 12.04
N VAL A 300 -8.93 -8.69 11.81
CA VAL A 300 -7.62 -8.61 11.12
C VAL A 300 -6.59 -9.43 11.88
N LYS A 301 -6.48 -9.26 13.21
CA LYS A 301 -5.54 -10.03 14.02
C LYS A 301 -5.79 -11.54 13.93
N ASN A 302 -7.03 -11.99 13.99
CA ASN A 302 -7.37 -13.41 13.87
C ASN A 302 -6.91 -14.00 12.52
N VAL A 303 -7.10 -13.27 11.41
CA VAL A 303 -6.63 -13.70 10.09
C VAL A 303 -5.11 -13.78 10.05
N LEU A 304 -4.41 -12.80 10.61
CA LEU A 304 -2.94 -12.78 10.64
C LEU A 304 -2.38 -13.89 11.55
N ASP A 305 -2.99 -14.15 12.71
CA ASP A 305 -2.61 -15.25 13.61
C ASP A 305 -2.79 -16.62 12.94
N GLU A 306 -3.90 -16.84 12.23
CA GLU A 306 -4.13 -18.06 11.44
C GLU A 306 -3.09 -18.20 10.31
N THR A 307 -2.83 -17.10 9.59
CA THR A 307 -1.83 -17.06 8.52
C THR A 307 -0.44 -17.36 9.05
N TYR A 308 -0.07 -16.81 10.21
CA TYR A 308 1.22 -17.04 10.85
C TYR A 308 1.39 -18.50 11.24
N ARG A 309 0.34 -19.14 11.78
CA ARG A 309 0.35 -20.58 12.07
C ARG A 309 0.60 -21.38 10.79
N CYS A 310 -0.13 -21.09 9.71
CA CYS A 310 0.08 -21.74 8.40
C CYS A 310 1.49 -21.49 7.84
N TRP A 311 2.05 -20.29 8.07
CA TRP A 311 3.40 -19.93 7.65
C TRP A 311 4.45 -20.79 8.35
N VAL A 312 4.35 -20.92 9.69
CA VAL A 312 5.25 -21.73 10.51
C VAL A 312 5.14 -23.23 10.17
N GLU A 313 3.92 -23.70 9.90
CA GLU A 313 3.64 -25.10 9.53
C GLU A 313 4.05 -25.46 8.09
N ARG A 314 4.54 -24.49 7.30
CA ARG A 314 4.82 -24.65 5.86
C ARG A 314 3.60 -25.17 5.08
N ASP A 315 2.42 -24.63 5.36
CA ASP A 315 1.15 -25.06 4.75
C ASP A 315 1.11 -24.80 3.24
N GLU A 316 0.66 -25.80 2.48
CA GLU A 316 0.55 -25.76 1.01
C GLU A 316 -0.33 -24.61 0.51
N GLN A 317 -1.30 -24.14 1.31
CA GLN A 317 -2.14 -22.99 0.97
C GLN A 317 -1.35 -21.68 0.80
N ILE A 318 -0.18 -21.56 1.43
CA ILE A 318 0.71 -20.39 1.28
C ILE A 318 1.80 -20.69 0.25
N PHE A 319 2.52 -21.80 0.42
CA PHE A 319 3.80 -22.02 -0.27
C PHE A 319 3.67 -22.70 -1.64
N MET A 320 2.46 -22.94 -2.13
CA MET A 320 2.24 -23.40 -3.51
C MET A 320 1.79 -22.29 -4.47
N ASP A 321 1.45 -21.11 -3.95
CA ASP A 321 1.01 -19.97 -4.74
C ASP A 321 1.87 -18.74 -4.42
N VAL A 322 2.57 -18.22 -5.43
CA VAL A 322 3.51 -17.10 -5.27
C VAL A 322 2.79 -15.84 -4.78
N VAL A 323 1.58 -15.59 -5.27
CA VAL A 323 0.79 -14.41 -4.89
C VAL A 323 0.41 -14.48 -3.41
N THR A 324 -0.11 -15.61 -2.95
CA THR A 324 -0.49 -15.84 -1.55
C THR A 324 0.73 -15.81 -0.65
N CYS A 325 1.84 -16.42 -1.03
CA CYS A 325 3.09 -16.37 -0.28
C CYS A 325 3.61 -14.93 -0.12
N ALA A 326 3.65 -14.15 -1.21
CA ALA A 326 4.11 -12.77 -1.18
C ALA A 326 3.21 -11.87 -0.33
N LEU A 327 1.88 -12.03 -0.46
CA LEU A 327 0.89 -11.29 0.32
C LEU A 327 0.98 -11.64 1.81
N ALA A 328 1.04 -12.93 2.15
CA ALA A 328 1.19 -13.41 3.51
C ALA A 328 2.48 -12.88 4.14
N PHE A 329 3.62 -13.01 3.45
CA PHE A 329 4.90 -12.47 3.90
C PHE A 329 4.79 -10.99 4.23
N ARG A 330 4.26 -10.19 3.30
CA ARG A 330 4.14 -8.75 3.46
C ARG A 330 3.26 -8.36 4.64
N LEU A 331 2.05 -8.93 4.73
CA LEU A 331 1.09 -8.60 5.78
C LEU A 331 1.58 -9.05 7.16
N LEU A 332 2.15 -10.25 7.26
CA LEU A 332 2.75 -10.74 8.51
C LEU A 332 3.92 -9.84 8.95
N ARG A 333 4.84 -9.50 8.02
CA ARG A 333 6.00 -8.66 8.31
C ARG A 333 5.60 -7.28 8.82
N ILE A 334 4.68 -6.60 8.15
CA ILE A 334 4.26 -5.23 8.52
C ILE A 334 3.60 -5.23 9.90
N ASN A 335 2.84 -6.28 10.21
CA ASN A 335 2.14 -6.46 11.48
C ASN A 335 2.99 -7.13 12.57
N GLY A 336 4.31 -7.21 12.38
CA GLY A 336 5.28 -7.56 13.44
C GLY A 336 5.52 -9.04 13.70
N TYR A 337 5.02 -9.92 12.83
CA TYR A 337 5.30 -11.36 12.93
C TYR A 337 6.72 -11.69 12.43
N GLU A 338 7.42 -12.58 13.15
CA GLU A 338 8.73 -13.11 12.75
C GLU A 338 8.60 -14.06 11.54
N VAL A 339 8.78 -13.52 10.33
CA VAL A 339 8.81 -14.29 9.07
C VAL A 339 10.17 -14.13 8.36
N SER A 340 10.66 -15.17 7.67
CA SER A 340 11.85 -15.08 6.82
C SER A 340 11.43 -14.74 5.37
N SER A 341 12.30 -14.07 4.60
CA SER A 341 12.09 -13.90 3.15
C SER A 341 12.46 -15.15 2.35
N ASP A 342 13.14 -16.13 2.95
CA ASP A 342 13.63 -17.33 2.25
C ASP A 342 12.54 -18.09 1.47
N PRO A 343 11.37 -18.40 2.06
CA PRO A 343 10.34 -19.14 1.35
C PRO A 343 9.82 -18.41 0.11
N LEU A 344 9.75 -17.07 0.20
CA LEU A 344 9.35 -16.23 -0.92
C LEU A 344 10.42 -16.22 -2.01
N ALA A 345 11.70 -16.17 -1.65
CA ALA A 345 12.79 -16.26 -2.62
C ALA A 345 12.89 -17.66 -3.26
N GLU A 346 12.60 -18.74 -2.53
CA GLU A 346 12.57 -20.13 -3.03
C GLU A 346 11.49 -20.33 -4.10
N ILE A 347 10.28 -19.81 -3.87
CA ILE A 347 9.15 -19.95 -4.79
C ILE A 347 9.23 -18.98 -5.98
N THR A 348 9.96 -17.89 -5.82
CA THR A 348 10.17 -16.88 -6.85
C THR A 348 11.29 -17.33 -7.80
N ASN A 349 10.93 -17.98 -8.91
CA ASN A 349 11.85 -18.30 -10.01
C ASN A 349 11.55 -17.45 -11.27
N GLU A 350 12.40 -17.50 -12.30
CA GLU A 350 12.16 -16.73 -13.55
C GLU A 350 10.81 -17.06 -14.23
N GLY A 351 10.24 -18.24 -13.98
CA GLY A 351 8.94 -18.66 -14.47
C GLY A 351 7.74 -18.07 -13.73
N ALA A 352 7.89 -17.81 -12.41
CA ALA A 352 6.85 -17.22 -11.56
C ALA A 352 6.41 -15.83 -12.06
N PHE A 353 7.33 -15.09 -12.67
CA PHE A 353 7.10 -13.75 -13.19
C PHE A 353 6.41 -13.67 -14.56
N LYS A 354 5.92 -14.80 -15.08
CA LYS A 354 4.99 -14.80 -16.23
C LYS A 354 3.58 -14.38 -15.82
N ASP A 355 3.25 -14.50 -14.54
CA ASP A 355 2.03 -13.95 -13.97
C ASP A 355 2.28 -12.51 -13.49
N GLU A 356 1.50 -11.59 -14.06
CA GLU A 356 1.59 -10.15 -13.80
C GLU A 356 1.16 -9.82 -12.36
N TYR A 357 0.19 -10.56 -11.80
CA TYR A 357 -0.22 -10.41 -10.39
C TYR A 357 0.86 -10.90 -9.43
N ALA A 358 1.51 -12.02 -9.74
CA ALA A 358 2.64 -12.52 -8.97
C ALA A 358 3.81 -11.52 -8.97
N ALA A 359 4.16 -10.98 -10.14
CA ALA A 359 5.21 -9.97 -10.24
C ALA A 359 4.87 -8.71 -9.42
N LEU A 360 3.60 -8.27 -9.43
CA LEU A 360 3.14 -7.11 -8.68
C LEU A 360 3.21 -7.35 -7.17
N GLU A 361 2.75 -8.50 -6.68
CA GLU A 361 2.72 -8.76 -5.25
C GLU A 361 4.11 -9.07 -4.68
N VAL A 362 4.97 -9.75 -5.44
CA VAL A 362 6.40 -9.93 -5.09
C VAL A 362 7.10 -8.56 -5.04
N TYR A 363 6.77 -7.63 -5.95
CA TYR A 363 7.27 -6.27 -5.88
C TYR A 363 6.79 -5.53 -4.62
N ASN A 364 5.52 -5.65 -4.24
CA ASN A 364 5.02 -5.08 -3.00
C ASN A 364 5.75 -5.67 -1.78
N ALA A 365 5.94 -6.98 -1.74
CA ALA A 365 6.70 -7.68 -0.71
C ALA A 365 8.17 -7.23 -0.64
N SER A 366 8.78 -6.90 -1.79
CA SER A 366 10.16 -6.39 -1.84
C SER A 366 10.37 -5.08 -1.05
N GLN A 367 9.30 -4.30 -0.85
CA GLN A 367 9.34 -3.02 -0.14
C GLN A 367 9.42 -3.16 1.38
N VAL A 368 9.29 -4.39 1.90
CA VAL A 368 9.36 -4.69 3.34
C VAL A 368 10.52 -5.64 3.70
N LEU A 369 11.49 -5.79 2.79
CA LEU A 369 12.72 -6.54 3.04
C LEU A 369 13.65 -5.79 4.01
N TYR A 370 14.22 -6.53 4.95
CA TYR A 370 15.25 -6.05 5.86
C TYR A 370 16.63 -6.00 5.18
N PRO A 371 17.62 -5.28 5.77
CA PRO A 371 18.99 -5.30 5.27
C PRO A 371 19.58 -6.72 5.16
N GLU A 372 19.27 -7.61 6.09
CA GLU A 372 19.76 -9.01 6.04
C GLU A 372 19.12 -9.83 4.93
N ASP A 373 17.88 -9.52 4.55
CA ASP A 373 17.19 -10.21 3.45
C ASP A 373 17.88 -9.94 2.09
N LEU A 374 18.70 -8.89 1.96
CA LEU A 374 19.28 -8.49 0.68
C LEU A 374 20.26 -9.50 0.10
N SER A 375 20.90 -10.33 0.93
CA SER A 375 21.80 -11.37 0.44
C SER A 375 21.07 -12.51 -0.28
N PHE A 376 19.79 -12.72 0.02
CA PHE A 376 18.98 -13.80 -0.56
C PHE A 376 17.79 -13.29 -1.42
N GLY A 377 17.38 -12.05 -1.21
CA GLY A 377 16.23 -11.40 -1.86
C GLY A 377 16.54 -10.72 -3.19
N GLU A 378 17.70 -10.96 -3.82
CA GLU A 378 18.04 -10.37 -5.12
C GLU A 378 16.97 -10.69 -6.18
N GLN A 379 16.45 -11.92 -6.18
CA GLN A 379 15.37 -12.34 -7.08
C GLN A 379 14.07 -11.56 -6.82
N ILE A 380 13.75 -11.31 -5.54
CA ILE A 380 12.58 -10.53 -5.13
C ILE A 380 12.73 -9.08 -5.62
N LEU A 381 13.93 -8.50 -5.56
CA LEU A 381 14.20 -7.13 -6.04
C LEU A 381 14.08 -6.98 -7.56
N ARG A 382 14.40 -8.03 -8.33
CA ARG A 382 14.26 -8.04 -9.81
C ARG A 382 12.80 -7.89 -10.27
N SER A 383 11.81 -8.15 -9.41
CA SER A 383 10.39 -7.94 -9.71
C SER A 383 10.11 -6.52 -10.23
N GLY A 384 10.79 -5.49 -9.70
CA GLY A 384 10.63 -4.11 -10.17
C GLY A 384 11.08 -3.89 -11.62
N ASP A 385 12.17 -4.54 -12.04
CA ASP A 385 12.65 -4.49 -13.43
C ASP A 385 11.69 -5.22 -14.37
N ILE A 386 11.14 -6.34 -13.90
CA ILE A 386 10.15 -7.13 -14.62
C ILE A 386 8.88 -6.31 -14.82
N LEU A 387 8.35 -5.67 -13.78
CA LEU A 387 7.19 -4.79 -13.89
C LEU A 387 7.43 -3.63 -14.87
N ARG A 388 8.62 -3.01 -14.83
CA ARG A 388 9.01 -1.99 -15.81
C ARG A 388 9.04 -2.54 -17.23
N ARG A 389 9.58 -3.75 -17.42
CA ARG A 389 9.57 -4.43 -18.73
C ARG A 389 8.15 -4.71 -19.18
N ILE A 390 7.29 -5.22 -18.30
CA ILE A 390 5.88 -5.51 -18.57
C ILE A 390 5.17 -4.25 -19.07
N ILE A 391 5.33 -3.09 -18.42
CA ILE A 391 4.77 -1.81 -18.91
C ILE A 391 5.36 -1.41 -20.27
N SER A 392 6.65 -1.67 -20.49
CA SER A 392 7.38 -1.26 -21.70
C SER A 392 7.12 -2.15 -22.92
N THR A 393 6.60 -3.38 -22.71
CA THR A 393 6.26 -4.30 -23.80
C THR A 393 4.76 -4.22 -24.09
N ASP A 394 4.43 -4.13 -25.38
CA ASP A 394 3.10 -3.87 -25.96
C ASP A 394 1.86 -4.16 -25.07
N SER A 395 1.08 -3.10 -24.82
CA SER A 395 -0.15 -3.03 -23.99
C SER A 395 -1.24 -4.08 -24.31
N ASN A 396 -1.09 -4.80 -25.40
CA ASN A 396 -2.07 -5.76 -25.90
C ASN A 396 -2.24 -6.99 -25.00
N ARG A 397 -1.20 -7.41 -24.26
CA ARG A 397 -1.29 -8.61 -23.37
C ARG A 397 -1.84 -8.34 -21.98
N LEU A 398 -1.70 -7.10 -21.51
CA LEU A 398 -1.98 -6.71 -20.13
C LEU A 398 -3.42 -6.20 -20.04
N SER A 399 -4.22 -6.74 -19.13
CA SER A 399 -5.53 -6.15 -18.88
C SER A 399 -5.34 -4.69 -18.46
N LYS A 400 -6.15 -3.77 -19.00
CA LYS A 400 -6.07 -2.33 -18.68
C LYS A 400 -6.10 -2.05 -17.16
N PHE A 401 -6.69 -2.96 -16.39
CA PHE A 401 -6.78 -2.88 -14.94
C PHE A 401 -5.42 -3.15 -14.27
N ILE A 402 -4.79 -4.31 -14.52
CA ILE A 402 -3.46 -4.62 -13.96
C ILE A 402 -2.42 -3.62 -14.44
N HIS A 403 -2.49 -3.15 -15.70
CA HIS A 403 -1.58 -2.10 -16.19
C HIS A 403 -1.60 -0.87 -15.28
N LYS A 404 -2.80 -0.42 -14.90
CA LYS A 404 -2.95 0.73 -14.03
C LYS A 404 -2.44 0.42 -12.63
N GLU A 405 -2.69 -0.76 -12.08
CA GLU A 405 -2.17 -1.18 -10.77
C GLU A 405 -0.63 -1.22 -10.75
N VAL A 406 0.00 -1.79 -11.78
CA VAL A 406 1.46 -1.88 -11.90
C VAL A 406 2.10 -0.50 -12.06
N GLU A 407 1.55 0.35 -12.93
CA GLU A 407 2.01 1.74 -13.10
C GLU A 407 1.94 2.49 -11.76
N ASN A 408 0.86 2.27 -11.00
CA ASN A 408 0.67 2.89 -9.71
C ASN A 408 1.64 2.37 -8.66
N ALA A 409 1.87 1.06 -8.58
CA ALA A 409 2.82 0.48 -7.63
C ALA A 409 4.25 0.97 -7.89
N LEU A 410 4.66 1.07 -9.15
CA LEU A 410 5.99 1.60 -9.50
C LEU A 410 6.12 3.10 -9.24
N LYS A 411 5.05 3.87 -9.48
CA LYS A 411 5.04 5.33 -9.25
C LYS A 411 4.94 5.68 -7.77
N PHE A 412 4.23 4.86 -7.00
CA PHE A 412 3.95 5.04 -5.59
C PHE A 412 4.16 3.70 -4.85
N PRO A 413 5.41 3.31 -4.59
CA PRO A 413 5.69 2.08 -3.86
C PRO A 413 4.90 2.00 -2.55
N PHE A 414 4.39 0.81 -2.23
CA PHE A 414 3.46 0.58 -1.12
C PHE A 414 3.95 1.18 0.22
N ASN A 415 5.24 1.03 0.50
CA ASN A 415 5.87 1.49 1.74
C ASN A 415 6.46 2.92 1.65
N THR A 416 6.05 3.70 0.65
CA THR A 416 6.50 5.07 0.42
C THR A 416 5.30 6.00 0.27
N GLY A 417 4.97 6.71 1.34
CA GLY A 417 3.87 7.68 1.34
C GLY A 417 3.23 7.84 2.70
N LEU A 418 2.41 8.88 2.84
CA LEU A 418 1.61 9.10 4.04
C LEU A 418 0.30 8.34 3.93
N GLU A 419 -0.12 7.75 5.05
CA GLU A 419 -1.33 6.92 5.14
C GLU A 419 -2.52 7.59 4.45
N ARG A 420 -2.85 8.83 4.83
CA ARG A 420 -4.05 9.52 4.29
C ARG A 420 -3.99 9.78 2.80
N ILE A 421 -2.81 10.08 2.26
CA ILE A 421 -2.63 10.31 0.81
C ILE A 421 -2.87 8.99 0.07
N ASN A 422 -2.31 7.91 0.58
CA ASN A 422 -2.45 6.58 0.00
C ASN A 422 -3.91 6.10 0.12
N THR A 423 -4.56 6.29 1.26
CA THR A 423 -5.97 5.97 1.48
C THR A 423 -6.87 6.71 0.48
N ARG A 424 -6.71 8.03 0.33
CA ARG A 424 -7.49 8.82 -0.64
C ARG A 424 -7.37 8.24 -2.05
N ARG A 425 -6.13 8.00 -2.48
CA ARG A 425 -5.82 7.45 -3.80
C ARG A 425 -6.41 6.04 -3.99
N ASN A 426 -6.40 5.21 -2.95
CA ASN A 426 -6.97 3.87 -3.00
C ASN A 426 -8.50 3.92 -3.09
N ILE A 427 -9.15 4.83 -2.36
CA ILE A 427 -10.60 5.07 -2.46
C ILE A 427 -10.97 5.50 -3.88
N ASP A 428 -10.29 6.51 -4.45
CA ASP A 428 -10.57 7.02 -5.81
C ASP A 428 -10.42 5.96 -6.91
N ARG A 429 -9.63 4.92 -6.64
CA ARG A 429 -9.29 3.87 -7.61
C ARG A 429 -9.98 2.54 -7.31
N TYR A 430 -10.72 2.47 -6.21
CA TYR A 430 -11.33 1.24 -5.77
C TYR A 430 -12.35 0.77 -6.81
N ASN A 431 -12.17 -0.45 -7.29
CA ASN A 431 -13.06 -1.06 -8.27
C ASN A 431 -13.99 -2.06 -7.58
N VAL A 432 -15.25 -1.67 -7.41
CA VAL A 432 -16.32 -2.51 -6.84
C VAL A 432 -16.58 -3.76 -7.69
N ASP A 433 -16.31 -3.69 -8.99
CA ASP A 433 -16.51 -4.79 -9.94
C ASP A 433 -15.16 -5.42 -10.31
N ASP A 434 -14.25 -5.48 -9.34
CA ASP A 434 -12.95 -6.14 -9.52
C ASP A 434 -13.13 -7.65 -9.70
N THR A 435 -12.37 -8.19 -10.64
CA THR A 435 -12.46 -9.56 -11.10
C THR A 435 -11.06 -10.10 -11.28
N ARG A 436 -10.81 -11.31 -10.81
CA ARG A 436 -9.53 -12.00 -10.98
C ARG A 436 -9.67 -13.03 -12.10
N ILE A 437 -8.62 -13.22 -12.89
CA ILE A 437 -8.61 -14.14 -14.04
C ILE A 437 -7.66 -15.29 -13.73
N LEU A 438 -8.19 -16.51 -13.71
CA LEU A 438 -7.43 -17.77 -13.72
C LEU A 438 -7.81 -18.52 -15.00
N LYS A 439 -8.12 -19.82 -14.92
CA LYS A 439 -8.76 -20.57 -16.03
C LYS A 439 -10.12 -20.01 -16.41
N THR A 440 -10.82 -19.46 -15.42
CA THR A 440 -11.95 -18.56 -15.64
C THR A 440 -11.86 -17.34 -14.74
N THR A 441 -12.65 -16.35 -15.07
CA THR A 441 -12.81 -15.13 -14.31
C THR A 441 -13.69 -15.40 -13.08
N TYR A 442 -13.22 -15.01 -11.91
CA TYR A 442 -13.98 -15.13 -10.67
C TYR A 442 -14.11 -13.78 -9.95
N ARG A 443 -15.10 -13.71 -9.07
CA ARG A 443 -15.34 -12.60 -8.15
C ARG A 443 -15.56 -13.11 -6.74
N SER A 444 -15.21 -12.28 -5.76
CA SER A 444 -15.48 -12.52 -4.35
C SER A 444 -15.93 -11.22 -3.68
N SER A 445 -17.06 -11.27 -2.99
CA SER A 445 -17.60 -10.13 -2.25
C SER A 445 -16.76 -9.76 -1.01
N ASN A 446 -15.82 -10.63 -0.63
CA ASN A 446 -14.83 -10.39 0.42
C ASN A 446 -13.68 -9.52 -0.07
N ILE A 447 -13.31 -9.61 -1.35
CA ILE A 447 -12.23 -8.81 -1.96
C ILE A 447 -12.77 -7.46 -2.42
N SER A 448 -13.89 -7.47 -3.16
CA SER A 448 -14.50 -6.25 -3.66
C SER A 448 -15.96 -6.08 -3.24
N ASN A 449 -16.26 -4.95 -2.59
CA ASN A 449 -17.54 -4.70 -1.96
C ASN A 449 -17.91 -3.21 -1.93
N LYS A 450 -19.16 -2.90 -2.30
CA LYS A 450 -19.72 -1.54 -2.20
C LYS A 450 -19.73 -1.00 -0.77
N ASP A 451 -19.91 -1.89 0.22
CA ASP A 451 -19.90 -1.52 1.62
C ASP A 451 -18.52 -1.02 2.08
N TYR A 452 -17.42 -1.56 1.53
CA TYR A 452 -16.07 -1.08 1.84
C TYR A 452 -15.87 0.34 1.35
N LEU A 453 -16.19 0.59 0.08
CA LEU A 453 -16.05 1.91 -0.53
C LEU A 453 -16.88 2.96 0.20
N ARG A 454 -18.17 2.66 0.43
CA ARG A 454 -19.06 3.59 1.15
C ARG A 454 -18.52 3.92 2.53
N PHE A 455 -18.15 2.89 3.30
CA PHE A 455 -17.64 3.10 4.65
C PHE A 455 -16.30 3.86 4.66
N ALA A 456 -15.41 3.59 3.71
CA ALA A 456 -14.14 4.29 3.58
C ALA A 456 -14.31 5.79 3.26
N VAL A 457 -15.25 6.16 2.37
CA VAL A 457 -15.56 7.56 2.06
C VAL A 457 -16.14 8.27 3.29
N GLU A 458 -17.12 7.65 3.96
CA GLU A 458 -17.74 8.21 5.16
C GLU A 458 -16.72 8.42 6.30
N ASP A 459 -15.89 7.41 6.57
CA ASP A 459 -14.84 7.48 7.57
C ASP A 459 -13.77 8.54 7.23
N TYR A 460 -13.33 8.59 5.97
CA TYR A 460 -12.36 9.57 5.51
C TYR A 460 -12.87 11.00 5.72
N ASN A 461 -14.11 11.28 5.31
CA ASN A 461 -14.73 12.59 5.42
C ASN A 461 -15.00 12.99 6.88
N SER A 462 -15.34 12.04 7.74
CA SER A 462 -15.49 12.26 9.18
C SER A 462 -14.18 12.72 9.82
N CYS A 463 -13.06 12.00 9.56
CA CYS A 463 -11.74 12.42 10.03
C CYS A 463 -11.36 13.81 9.47
N GLN A 464 -11.61 14.06 8.18
CA GLN A 464 -11.30 15.36 7.58
C GLN A 464 -12.07 16.53 8.24
N SER A 465 -13.30 16.29 8.69
CA SER A 465 -14.05 17.31 9.43
C SER A 465 -13.39 17.67 10.76
N ILE A 466 -12.87 16.67 11.48
CA ILE A 466 -12.09 16.89 12.71
C ILE A 466 -10.85 17.71 12.40
N TYR A 467 -10.16 17.39 11.30
CA TYR A 467 -8.93 18.08 10.92
C TYR A 467 -9.12 19.58 10.71
N ARG A 468 -10.23 19.98 10.09
CA ARG A 468 -10.55 21.39 9.89
C ARG A 468 -10.83 22.13 11.18
N GLU A 469 -11.46 21.48 12.16
CA GLU A 469 -11.71 22.11 13.46
C GLU A 469 -10.44 22.21 14.31
N GLU A 470 -9.60 21.18 14.30
CA GLU A 470 -8.29 21.21 14.95
C GLU A 470 -7.39 22.32 14.36
N LEU A 471 -7.32 22.42 13.02
CA LEU A 471 -6.53 23.46 12.35
C LEU A 471 -7.02 24.87 12.69
N LYS A 472 -8.33 25.11 12.70
CA LYS A 472 -8.89 26.41 13.15
C LYS A 472 -8.51 26.72 14.59
N GLY A 473 -8.46 25.70 15.46
CA GLY A 473 -8.00 25.85 16.83
C GLY A 473 -6.53 26.29 16.91
N LEU A 474 -5.67 25.67 16.10
CA LEU A 474 -4.25 26.01 16.00
C LEU A 474 -4.03 27.42 15.44
N GLU A 475 -4.78 27.83 14.43
CA GLU A 475 -4.72 29.19 13.87
C GLU A 475 -5.10 30.25 14.91
N ARG A 476 -6.13 29.99 15.74
CA ARG A 476 -6.45 30.89 16.87
C ARG A 476 -5.33 30.90 17.91
N TRP A 477 -4.81 29.74 18.26
CA TRP A 477 -3.73 29.61 19.23
C TRP A 477 -2.47 30.39 18.83
N VAL A 478 -2.12 30.42 17.52
CA VAL A 478 -1.02 31.24 16.98
C VAL A 478 -1.23 32.73 17.24
N VAL A 479 -2.45 33.23 17.04
CA VAL A 479 -2.81 34.64 17.28
C VAL A 479 -2.86 34.97 18.76
N ASP A 480 -3.44 34.09 19.57
CA ASP A 480 -3.53 34.26 21.03
C ASP A 480 -2.15 34.35 21.68
N ASN A 481 -1.17 33.61 21.14
CA ASN A 481 0.23 33.66 21.55
C ASN A 481 1.07 34.72 20.81
N LYS A 482 0.46 35.56 19.97
CA LYS A 482 1.11 36.64 19.20
C LYS A 482 2.24 36.17 18.27
N LEU A 483 2.27 34.90 17.90
CA LEU A 483 3.29 34.35 17.00
C LEU A 483 3.17 34.95 15.58
N ASP A 484 1.96 35.40 15.21
CA ASP A 484 1.69 36.12 13.96
C ASP A 484 2.30 37.54 13.91
N GLN A 485 2.71 38.09 15.06
CA GLN A 485 3.33 39.42 15.16
C GLN A 485 4.84 39.39 14.94
N LEU A 486 5.46 38.21 15.01
CA LEU A 486 6.89 38.01 14.80
C LEU A 486 7.23 38.09 13.30
N LYS A 487 7.72 39.25 12.86
CA LYS A 487 7.98 39.52 11.43
C LYS A 487 9.06 38.63 10.79
N PHE A 488 9.93 38.03 11.60
CA PHE A 488 10.94 37.10 11.13
C PHE A 488 10.36 35.70 10.86
N ALA A 489 9.25 35.34 11.52
CA ALA A 489 8.75 33.97 11.54
C ALA A 489 7.87 33.65 10.33
N ARG A 490 8.19 32.55 9.64
CA ARG A 490 7.42 32.00 8.54
C ARG A 490 6.12 31.39 9.07
N GLN A 491 5.00 31.68 8.39
CA GLN A 491 3.69 31.14 8.73
C GLN A 491 3.46 29.80 8.00
N LYS A 492 3.70 28.69 8.69
CA LYS A 492 3.61 27.32 8.14
C LYS A 492 2.63 26.41 8.91
N THR A 493 1.69 26.98 9.65
CA THR A 493 0.69 26.26 10.47
C THR A 493 -0.01 25.11 9.72
N ALA A 494 -0.47 25.34 8.50
CA ALA A 494 -1.13 24.30 7.70
C ALA A 494 -0.18 23.15 7.34
N TYR A 495 1.11 23.41 7.13
CA TYR A 495 2.12 22.39 6.81
C TYR A 495 2.48 21.58 8.07
N CYS A 496 2.69 22.26 9.20
CA CYS A 496 2.93 21.62 10.49
C CYS A 496 1.77 20.70 10.86
N TYR A 497 0.53 21.17 10.73
CA TYR A 497 -0.65 20.35 11.00
C TYR A 497 -0.84 19.22 9.97
N PHE A 498 -0.64 19.49 8.68
CA PHE A 498 -0.69 18.46 7.64
C PHE A 498 0.25 17.29 7.93
N SER A 499 1.48 17.57 8.39
CA SER A 499 2.48 16.53 8.67
C SER A 499 1.96 15.43 9.60
N VAL A 500 1.17 15.80 10.61
CA VAL A 500 0.61 14.86 11.58
C VAL A 500 -0.79 14.37 11.18
N ALA A 501 -1.63 15.21 10.58
CA ALA A 501 -2.97 14.79 10.13
C ALA A 501 -2.91 13.74 9.01
N ALA A 502 -1.86 13.78 8.18
CA ALA A 502 -1.64 12.82 7.12
C ALA A 502 -1.11 11.45 7.60
N THR A 503 -0.66 11.35 8.85
CA THR A 503 -0.01 10.15 9.43
C THR A 503 -0.71 9.58 10.66
N LEU A 504 -1.30 10.41 11.53
CA LEU A 504 -2.09 9.99 12.69
C LEU A 504 -3.57 10.20 12.40
N SER A 505 -4.14 9.30 11.61
CA SER A 505 -5.46 9.47 11.01
C SER A 505 -6.65 9.27 11.96
N SER A 506 -6.43 8.55 13.05
CA SER A 506 -7.52 8.11 13.94
C SER A 506 -8.09 9.29 14.73
N PRO A 507 -9.42 9.48 14.79
CA PRO A 507 -10.06 10.55 15.57
C PRO A 507 -9.55 10.67 17.01
N GLU A 508 -9.29 9.53 17.65
CA GLU A 508 -8.86 9.37 19.05
C GLU A 508 -7.47 9.96 19.32
N LEU A 509 -6.66 10.20 18.29
CA LEU A 509 -5.30 10.74 18.40
C LEU A 509 -5.25 12.28 18.31
N SER A 510 -6.32 12.96 18.69
CA SER A 510 -6.41 14.43 18.61
C SER A 510 -5.33 15.13 19.45
N ASP A 511 -5.13 14.72 20.70
CA ASP A 511 -4.11 15.34 21.57
C ASP A 511 -2.70 15.14 21.02
N ALA A 512 -2.40 13.98 20.42
CA ALA A 512 -1.14 13.71 19.73
C ALA A 512 -0.94 14.68 18.54
N ARG A 513 -1.98 14.88 17.71
CA ARG A 513 -1.94 15.81 16.58
C ARG A 513 -1.75 17.26 17.02
N ILE A 514 -2.45 17.70 18.07
CA ILE A 514 -2.32 19.05 18.60
C ILE A 514 -0.92 19.29 19.20
N SER A 515 -0.40 18.34 19.98
CA SER A 515 0.97 18.39 20.52
C SER A 515 2.00 18.52 19.42
N TRP A 516 1.94 17.63 18.42
CA TRP A 516 2.85 17.63 17.29
C TRP A 516 2.79 18.93 16.49
N ALA A 517 1.58 19.42 16.20
CA ALA A 517 1.41 20.62 15.39
C ALA A 517 1.84 21.89 16.12
N LYS A 518 1.50 22.05 17.41
CA LYS A 518 1.99 23.19 18.23
C LYS A 518 3.50 23.22 18.26
N ASN A 519 4.15 22.09 18.55
CA ASN A 519 5.62 22.03 18.56
C ASN A 519 6.20 22.26 17.16
N GLY A 520 5.60 21.73 16.09
CA GLY A 520 6.05 22.00 14.72
C GLY A 520 5.98 23.48 14.31
N ILE A 521 4.96 24.20 14.80
CA ILE A 521 4.87 25.66 14.62
C ILE A 521 5.97 26.36 15.42
N LEU A 522 6.12 26.01 16.69
CA LEU A 522 7.12 26.61 17.58
C LEU A 522 8.55 26.36 17.10
N THR A 523 8.87 25.15 16.64
CA THR A 523 10.22 24.85 16.13
C THR A 523 10.52 25.64 14.88
N THR A 524 9.53 25.89 14.01
CA THR A 524 9.69 26.78 12.84
C THR A 524 9.97 28.22 13.28
N VAL A 525 9.25 28.73 14.29
CA VAL A 525 9.47 30.08 14.82
C VAL A 525 10.84 30.20 15.48
N VAL A 526 11.23 29.20 16.27
CA VAL A 526 12.52 29.16 16.96
C VAL A 526 13.67 29.02 15.95
N ASP A 527 13.56 28.17 14.93
CA ASP A 527 14.50 28.06 13.81
C ASP A 527 14.75 29.44 13.17
N ASP A 528 13.67 30.12 12.74
CA ASP A 528 13.77 31.46 12.13
C ASP A 528 14.38 32.49 13.10
N PHE A 529 14.13 32.35 14.41
CA PHE A 529 14.70 33.23 15.42
C PHE A 529 16.20 33.02 15.58
N PHE A 530 16.67 31.77 15.61
CA PHE A 530 18.10 31.45 15.75
C PHE A 530 18.89 31.71 14.46
N ASP A 531 18.26 31.55 13.29
CA ASP A 531 18.93 31.73 12.00
C ASP A 531 19.00 33.18 11.51
N VAL A 532 17.96 33.98 11.78
CA VAL A 532 17.82 35.31 11.17
C VAL A 532 17.30 36.36 12.16
N GLY A 533 16.32 35.98 12.99
CA GLY A 533 15.51 36.94 13.75
C GLY A 533 16.17 37.55 14.99
N GLY A 534 16.98 36.77 15.70
CA GLY A 534 17.52 37.10 17.02
C GLY A 534 19.03 37.37 17.02
N THR A 535 19.45 38.20 17.96
CA THR A 535 20.87 38.39 18.30
C THR A 535 21.38 37.30 19.25
N ILE A 536 22.68 37.01 19.27
CA ILE A 536 23.27 36.00 20.18
C ILE A 536 22.84 36.21 21.65
N ASP A 537 22.74 37.48 22.09
CA ASP A 537 22.29 37.81 23.44
C ASP A 537 20.81 37.44 23.67
N GLU A 538 19.95 37.68 22.68
CA GLU A 538 18.54 37.25 22.73
C GLU A 538 18.39 35.72 22.71
N LEU A 539 19.20 35.02 21.91
CA LEU A 539 19.19 33.55 21.86
C LEU A 539 19.60 32.96 23.22
N ALA A 540 20.69 33.47 23.80
CA ALA A 540 21.16 33.05 25.11
C ALA A 540 20.14 33.38 26.21
N ASN A 541 19.47 34.54 26.13
CA ASN A 541 18.44 34.92 27.09
C ASN A 541 17.19 34.01 27.00
N LEU A 542 16.78 33.63 25.79
CA LEU A 542 15.68 32.67 25.61
C LEU A 542 16.01 31.32 26.25
N ILE A 543 17.21 30.79 26.04
CA ILE A 543 17.67 29.54 26.67
C ILE A 543 17.61 29.67 28.20
N GLN A 544 18.17 30.75 28.76
CA GLN A 544 18.13 31.00 30.21
C GLN A 544 16.70 31.09 30.75
N CYS A 545 15.77 31.68 29.99
CA CYS A 545 14.36 31.73 30.39
C CYS A 545 13.75 30.33 30.49
N VAL A 546 14.05 29.45 29.53
CA VAL A 546 13.56 28.07 29.52
C VAL A 546 14.23 27.22 30.61
N GLU A 547 15.55 27.38 30.84
CA GLU A 547 16.29 26.70 31.92
C GLU A 547 15.74 27.07 33.30
N LYS A 548 15.47 28.36 33.55
CA LYS A 548 14.91 28.83 34.82
C LYS A 548 13.43 28.46 34.97
N TRP A 549 12.68 28.44 33.86
CA TRP A 549 11.25 28.15 33.72
C TRP A 549 10.27 29.10 34.46
N ASN A 550 10.56 29.44 35.71
CA ASN A 550 9.81 30.34 36.57
C ASN A 550 10.47 31.72 36.61
N VAL A 551 10.46 32.41 35.47
CA VAL A 551 11.01 33.76 35.31
C VAL A 551 9.95 34.85 35.49
N ASP A 552 10.39 36.04 35.89
CA ASP A 552 9.61 37.26 35.82
C ASP A 552 9.76 37.84 34.40
N VAL A 553 8.78 37.54 33.54
CA VAL A 553 8.84 37.85 32.10
C VAL A 553 9.02 39.34 31.77
N ASP A 554 8.67 40.24 32.69
CA ASP A 554 8.84 41.68 32.48
C ASP A 554 10.28 42.14 32.78
N ASN A 555 11.03 41.38 33.59
CA ASN A 555 12.38 41.72 34.02
C ASN A 555 13.47 40.79 33.46
N ASP A 556 13.16 39.52 33.22
CA ASP A 556 14.11 38.49 32.78
C ASP A 556 14.20 38.36 31.25
N CYS A 557 13.14 38.69 30.49
CA CYS A 557 13.17 38.66 29.03
C CYS A 557 13.80 39.95 28.47
N CYS A 558 14.85 39.83 27.67
CA CYS A 558 15.61 40.99 27.17
C CYS A 558 14.92 41.72 25.99
N SER A 559 13.94 41.10 25.34
CA SER A 559 13.17 41.72 24.26
C SER A 559 11.73 41.18 24.19
N GLU A 560 10.86 41.92 23.51
CA GLU A 560 9.47 41.49 23.28
C GLU A 560 9.41 40.19 22.47
N GLN A 561 10.35 40.00 21.54
CA GLN A 561 10.47 38.78 20.75
C GLN A 561 10.77 37.58 21.64
N VAL A 562 11.77 37.68 22.53
CA VAL A 562 12.09 36.62 23.50
C VAL A 562 10.88 36.33 24.38
N ARG A 563 10.19 37.38 24.86
CA ARG A 563 9.00 37.25 25.70
C ARG A 563 7.89 36.47 24.99
N ILE A 564 7.58 36.82 23.73
CA ILE A 564 6.54 36.14 22.93
C ILE A 564 6.90 34.66 22.75
N VAL A 565 8.12 34.36 22.31
CA VAL A 565 8.56 32.98 22.04
C VAL A 565 8.57 32.15 23.33
N PHE A 566 9.11 32.68 24.43
CA PHE A 566 9.15 32.00 25.73
C PHE A 566 7.75 31.70 26.26
N LEU A 567 6.82 32.66 26.21
CA LEU A 567 5.45 32.45 26.69
C LEU A 567 4.70 31.41 25.85
N ALA A 568 4.90 31.40 24.53
CA ALA A 568 4.29 30.41 23.66
C ALA A 568 4.85 28.99 23.89
N LEU A 569 6.17 28.87 24.13
CA LEU A 569 6.79 27.61 24.57
C LEU A 569 6.20 27.15 25.90
N LYS A 570 6.09 28.06 26.87
CA LYS A 570 5.53 27.76 28.19
C LYS A 570 4.08 27.29 28.11
N ASP A 571 3.24 27.95 27.33
CA ASP A 571 1.85 27.52 27.09
C ASP A 571 1.78 26.10 26.52
N ALA A 572 2.53 25.82 25.45
CA ALA A 572 2.51 24.51 24.81
C ALA A 572 3.03 23.39 25.72
N ILE A 573 4.15 23.61 26.39
CA ILE A 573 4.79 22.61 27.27
C ILE A 573 3.92 22.34 28.51
N CYS A 574 3.37 23.37 29.16
CA CYS A 574 2.44 23.19 30.27
C CYS A 574 1.17 22.43 29.83
N TRP A 575 0.61 22.79 28.67
CA TRP A 575 -0.53 22.06 28.11
C TRP A 575 -0.21 20.58 27.86
N ILE A 576 0.99 20.26 27.36
CA ILE A 576 1.45 18.87 27.17
C ILE A 576 1.55 18.17 28.52
N GLY A 577 2.21 18.76 29.51
CA GLY A 577 2.35 18.20 30.85
C GLY A 577 0.99 17.86 31.48
N ASP A 578 0.09 18.84 31.53
CA ASP A 578 -1.26 18.70 32.12
C ASP A 578 -2.12 17.67 31.38
N THR A 579 -2.03 17.63 30.05
CA THR A 579 -2.85 16.72 29.23
C THR A 579 -2.28 15.31 29.28
N ALA A 580 -0.96 15.15 29.16
CA ALA A 580 -0.29 13.86 29.23
C ALA A 580 -0.44 13.23 30.62
N PHE A 581 -0.41 14.02 31.71
CA PHE A 581 -0.58 13.50 33.07
C PHE A 581 -1.87 12.70 33.24
N LYS A 582 -2.97 13.10 32.57
CA LYS A 582 -4.26 12.40 32.62
C LYS A 582 -4.21 10.99 32.07
N TRP A 583 -3.28 10.72 31.15
CA TRP A 583 -3.11 9.43 30.49
C TRP A 583 -1.91 8.65 31.01
N GLN A 584 -0.77 9.32 31.16
CA GLN A 584 0.51 8.75 31.58
C GLN A 584 0.60 8.56 33.10
N GLU A 585 -0.22 9.26 33.89
CA GLU A 585 -0.22 9.24 35.36
C GLU A 585 1.14 9.62 35.98
N ARG A 586 1.95 10.37 35.22
CA ARG A 586 3.21 10.95 35.66
C ARG A 586 3.44 12.28 34.96
N ASP A 587 4.26 13.11 35.59
CA ASP A 587 4.71 14.34 34.95
C ASP A 587 5.74 14.01 33.85
N VAL A 588 5.57 14.65 32.70
CA VAL A 588 6.46 14.55 31.54
C VAL A 588 7.11 15.89 31.21
N THR A 589 6.76 16.95 31.95
CA THR A 589 7.14 18.34 31.66
C THR A 589 8.65 18.51 31.62
N SER A 590 9.38 17.93 32.58
CA SER A 590 10.85 18.01 32.62
C SER A 590 11.51 17.42 31.38
N HIS A 591 11.04 16.27 30.89
CA HIS A 591 11.55 15.66 29.67
C HIS A 591 11.30 16.56 28.45
N VAL A 592 10.11 17.17 28.35
CA VAL A 592 9.78 18.08 27.25
C VAL A 592 10.62 19.36 27.30
N ILE A 593 10.83 19.94 28.49
CA ILE A 593 11.71 21.11 28.68
C ILE A 593 13.14 20.76 28.25
N GLN A 594 13.67 19.61 28.68
CA GLN A 594 15.02 19.18 28.30
C GLN A 594 15.16 19.02 26.80
N THR A 595 14.17 18.40 26.14
CA THR A 595 14.15 18.24 24.67
C THR A 595 14.23 19.59 23.94
N TRP A 596 13.55 20.63 24.45
CA TRP A 596 13.62 21.98 23.91
C TRP A 596 14.97 22.66 24.17
N LEU A 597 15.56 22.46 25.34
CA LEU A 597 16.90 22.97 25.67
C LEU A 597 17.97 22.34 24.78
N ASP A 598 17.91 21.05 24.52
CA ASP A 598 18.84 20.35 23.63
C ASP A 598 18.79 20.95 22.21
N LEU A 599 17.59 21.19 21.68
CA LEU A 599 17.39 21.86 20.40
C LEU A 599 18.00 23.26 20.37
N MET A 600 17.63 24.13 21.33
CA MET A 600 18.09 25.52 21.32
C MET A 600 19.60 25.64 21.52
N ASN A 601 20.21 24.79 22.35
CA ASN A 601 21.67 24.74 22.49
C ASN A 601 22.35 24.29 21.20
N SER A 602 21.77 23.31 20.50
CA SER A 602 22.26 22.85 19.21
C SER A 602 22.15 23.93 18.12
N MET A 603 21.05 24.67 18.06
CA MET A 603 20.87 25.82 17.15
C MET A 603 21.81 26.98 17.50
N LEU A 604 22.04 27.26 18.79
CA LEU A 604 23.00 28.28 19.21
C LEU A 604 24.41 27.92 18.74
N ARG A 605 24.79 26.64 18.79
CA ARG A 605 26.07 26.17 18.27
C ARG A 605 26.22 26.45 16.77
N GLU A 606 25.19 26.22 15.96
CA GLU A 606 25.22 26.54 14.53
C GLU A 606 25.29 28.05 14.26
N ALA A 607 24.57 28.85 15.05
CA ALA A 607 24.65 30.31 14.98
C ALA A 607 26.07 30.81 15.30
N ILE A 608 26.74 30.22 16.30
CA ILE A 608 28.14 30.52 16.64
C ILE A 608 29.07 30.08 15.51
N TRP A 609 28.90 28.89 14.95
CA TRP A 609 29.70 28.42 13.81
C TRP A 609 29.60 29.38 12.63
N THR A 610 28.39 29.81 12.30
CA THR A 610 28.13 30.77 11.22
C THR A 610 28.78 32.13 11.51
N ARG A 611 28.64 32.65 12.73
CA ARG A 611 29.24 33.92 13.16
C ARG A 611 30.77 33.90 13.08
N ASP A 612 31.38 32.82 13.55
CA ASP A 612 32.83 32.68 13.66
C ASP A 612 33.48 32.13 12.38
N ALA A 613 32.68 31.87 11.34
CA ALA A 613 33.09 31.19 10.11
C ALA A 613 33.83 29.86 10.38
N TYR A 614 33.39 29.15 11.42
CA TYR A 614 33.93 27.85 11.79
C TYR A 614 33.48 26.80 10.78
N VAL A 615 34.41 25.96 10.34
CA VAL A 615 34.14 24.85 9.42
C VAL A 615 34.21 23.54 10.23
N PRO A 616 33.06 22.96 10.62
CA PRO A 616 33.05 21.70 11.36
C PRO A 616 33.47 20.53 10.46
N THR A 617 33.95 19.46 11.09
CA THR A 617 34.08 18.17 10.36
C THR A 617 32.68 17.59 10.08
N ILE A 618 32.56 16.67 9.13
CA ILE A 618 31.26 16.03 8.84
C ILE A 618 30.68 15.30 10.07
N ASN A 619 31.53 14.70 10.90
CA ASN A 619 31.11 14.01 12.13
C ASN A 619 30.63 15.01 13.17
N GLU A 620 31.40 16.08 13.40
CA GLU A 620 31.01 17.14 14.34
C GLU A 620 29.72 17.84 13.91
N TYR A 621 29.57 18.09 12.60
CA TYR A 621 28.34 18.60 12.03
C TYR A 621 27.19 17.66 12.33
N MET A 622 27.29 16.37 11.96
CA MET A 622 26.19 15.43 12.12
C MET A 622 25.81 15.19 13.59
N GLU A 623 26.75 15.16 14.53
CA GLU A 623 26.49 15.07 15.97
C GLU A 623 25.61 16.21 16.50
N ASN A 624 25.69 17.39 15.89
CA ASN A 624 24.82 18.52 16.20
C ASN A 624 23.56 18.53 15.33
N ALA A 625 23.71 18.26 14.04
CA ALA A 625 22.75 18.59 13.01
C ALA A 625 21.47 17.74 13.06
N TYR A 626 21.54 16.51 13.59
CA TYR A 626 20.32 15.73 13.81
C TYR A 626 19.45 16.33 14.94
N VAL A 627 20.07 16.98 15.94
CA VAL A 627 19.34 17.67 17.01
C VAL A 627 18.78 18.99 16.49
N SER A 628 19.61 19.81 15.82
CA SER A 628 19.19 21.11 15.26
C SER A 628 18.09 21.00 14.20
N PHE A 629 17.93 19.83 13.56
CA PHE A 629 16.81 19.56 12.65
C PHE A 629 15.42 19.55 13.33
N ALA A 630 15.38 19.68 14.66
CA ALA A 630 14.19 20.04 15.44
C ALA A 630 13.06 19.00 15.54
N LEU A 631 13.29 17.73 15.17
CA LEU A 631 12.26 16.70 15.31
C LEU A 631 12.01 16.26 16.76
N GLY A 632 12.97 16.49 17.66
CA GLY A 632 12.86 16.10 19.06
C GLY A 632 11.60 16.69 19.72
N PRO A 633 11.46 18.03 19.77
CA PRO A 633 10.27 18.66 20.33
C PRO A 633 8.96 18.33 19.60
N ILE A 634 9.02 17.91 18.34
CA ILE A 634 7.83 17.60 17.54
C ILE A 634 7.30 16.20 17.88
N VAL A 635 8.16 15.18 17.81
CA VAL A 635 7.75 13.77 17.84
C VAL A 635 7.72 13.23 19.26
N LEU A 636 8.75 13.52 20.08
CA LEU A 636 8.88 12.91 21.40
C LEU A 636 7.73 13.30 22.35
N PRO A 637 7.27 14.56 22.40
CA PRO A 637 6.10 14.92 23.20
C PRO A 637 4.78 14.35 22.67
N ALA A 638 4.64 14.19 21.35
CA ALA A 638 3.45 13.60 20.75
C ALA A 638 3.29 12.12 21.10
N ILE A 639 4.41 11.41 21.29
CA ILE A 639 4.44 9.99 21.66
C ILE A 639 3.79 9.72 23.03
N TYR A 640 3.73 10.71 23.94
CA TYR A 640 2.99 10.57 25.20
C TYR A 640 1.46 10.42 25.04
N PHE A 641 0.94 10.64 23.83
CA PHE A 641 -0.48 10.56 23.52
C PHE A 641 -0.82 9.38 22.60
N VAL A 642 0.13 8.48 22.32
CA VAL A 642 -0.08 7.32 21.43
C VAL A 642 0.20 6.01 22.15
N GLY A 643 -0.65 5.01 21.91
CA GLY A 643 -0.44 3.66 22.43
C GLY A 643 -0.50 3.55 23.96
N PRO A 644 0.22 2.57 24.56
CA PRO A 644 0.21 2.36 26.00
C PRO A 644 1.01 3.44 26.75
N LYS A 645 0.91 3.43 28.08
CA LYS A 645 1.71 4.32 28.96
C LYS A 645 3.21 4.07 28.77
N LEU A 646 4.01 5.13 28.81
CA LEU A 646 5.46 5.11 28.64
C LEU A 646 6.14 5.36 29.97
N SER A 647 6.85 4.36 30.48
CA SER A 647 7.68 4.50 31.68
C SER A 647 8.90 5.39 31.39
N GLU A 648 9.53 5.90 32.46
CA GLU A 648 10.79 6.64 32.36
C GLU A 648 11.89 5.75 31.74
N GLU A 649 11.95 4.47 32.14
CA GLU A 649 12.88 3.47 31.60
C GLU A 649 12.83 3.35 30.07
N ILE A 650 11.63 3.43 29.47
CA ILE A 650 11.49 3.39 28.01
C ILE A 650 12.06 4.66 27.38
N VAL A 651 11.77 5.83 27.96
CA VAL A 651 12.20 7.12 27.43
C VAL A 651 13.72 7.31 27.57
N GLU A 652 14.32 6.79 28.63
CA GLU A 652 15.77 6.79 28.87
C GLU A 652 16.51 5.64 28.16
N SER A 653 15.79 4.77 27.44
CA SER A 653 16.39 3.61 26.81
C SER A 653 17.23 3.95 25.59
N SER A 654 18.27 3.13 25.35
CA SER A 654 19.08 3.24 24.14
C SER A 654 18.26 3.02 22.87
N GLU A 655 17.23 2.17 22.91
CA GLU A 655 16.34 1.93 21.76
C GLU A 655 15.55 3.19 21.39
N TYR A 656 14.96 3.88 22.37
CA TYR A 656 14.20 5.12 22.15
C TYR A 656 15.08 6.23 21.57
N HIS A 657 16.26 6.43 22.16
CA HIS A 657 17.23 7.41 21.67
C HIS A 657 17.73 7.08 20.26
N TYR A 658 17.95 5.79 19.96
CA TYR A 658 18.41 5.38 18.63
C TYR A 658 17.34 5.58 17.55
N LEU A 659 16.06 5.31 17.86
CA LEU A 659 14.95 5.63 16.96
C LEU A 659 14.87 7.14 16.67
N TYR A 660 15.04 7.97 17.69
CA TYR A 660 15.09 9.42 17.54
C TYR A 660 16.26 9.87 16.65
N GLU A 661 17.48 9.42 16.96
CA GLU A 661 18.69 9.76 16.20
C GLU A 661 18.56 9.35 14.73
N LEU A 662 18.06 8.13 14.47
CA LEU A 662 17.89 7.59 13.13
C LEU A 662 16.87 8.40 12.32
N MET A 663 15.71 8.73 12.92
CA MET A 663 14.67 9.55 12.31
C MET A 663 15.21 10.94 11.95
N SER A 664 15.87 11.59 12.90
CA SER A 664 16.43 12.94 12.74
C SER A 664 17.56 12.99 11.73
N THR A 665 18.45 12.00 11.73
CA THR A 665 19.52 11.87 10.74
C THR A 665 18.96 11.73 9.33
N LEU A 666 17.93 10.88 9.14
CA LEU A 666 17.24 10.74 7.86
C LEU A 666 16.68 12.07 7.37
N GLY A 667 16.01 12.82 8.26
CA GLY A 667 15.47 14.14 7.96
C GLY A 667 16.53 15.16 7.59
N ARG A 668 17.59 15.26 8.39
CA ARG A 668 18.70 16.20 8.15
C ARG A 668 19.38 15.96 6.81
N LEU A 669 19.69 14.71 6.48
CA LEU A 669 20.34 14.37 5.21
C LEU A 669 19.45 14.68 4.00
N LEU A 670 18.14 14.40 4.10
CA LEU A 670 17.17 14.78 3.06
C LEU A 670 17.11 16.29 2.89
N ASN A 671 17.05 17.04 3.99
CA ASN A 671 17.06 18.49 3.94
C ASN A 671 18.35 19.00 3.26
N ASP A 672 19.53 18.55 3.72
CA ASP A 672 20.83 18.99 3.19
C ASP A 672 20.96 18.84 1.68
N ILE A 673 20.53 17.69 1.14
CA ILE A 673 20.56 17.43 -0.30
C ILE A 673 19.74 18.47 -1.07
N HIS A 674 18.55 18.79 -0.56
CA HIS A 674 17.57 19.61 -1.26
C HIS A 674 17.68 21.10 -0.95
N SER A 675 18.36 21.48 0.13
CA SER A 675 18.62 22.87 0.53
C SER A 675 20.02 23.36 0.16
N PHE A 676 20.98 22.47 -0.10
CA PHE A 676 22.40 22.78 -0.33
C PHE A 676 22.64 23.97 -1.25
N LYS A 677 22.01 24.00 -2.44
CA LYS A 677 22.25 25.08 -3.42
C LYS A 677 21.80 26.46 -2.94
N ARG A 678 20.81 26.52 -2.06
CA ARG A 678 20.37 27.77 -1.43
C ARG A 678 21.33 28.13 -0.31
N GLU A 679 21.50 27.22 0.64
CA GLU A 679 22.31 27.44 1.86
C GLU A 679 23.75 27.80 1.53
N TYR A 680 24.34 27.14 0.53
CA TYR A 680 25.69 27.42 0.07
C TYR A 680 25.84 28.86 -0.48
N LYS A 681 24.81 29.41 -1.15
CA LYS A 681 24.82 30.81 -1.61
C LYS A 681 24.66 31.80 -0.46
N GLU A 682 24.02 31.38 0.62
CA GLU A 682 23.86 32.14 1.86
C GLU A 682 25.10 32.04 2.76
N GLY A 683 26.09 31.24 2.38
CA GLY A 683 27.32 31.02 3.14
C GLY A 683 27.19 30.00 4.28
N LYS A 684 26.08 29.25 4.32
CA LYS A 684 25.86 28.18 5.30
C LYS A 684 26.44 26.86 4.78
N LEU A 685 27.20 26.17 5.64
CA LEU A 685 27.76 24.84 5.33
C LEU A 685 26.82 23.76 5.86
N ASN A 686 26.49 22.80 5.01
CA ASN A 686 25.72 21.61 5.35
C ASN A 686 26.48 20.33 4.95
N ALA A 687 25.90 19.14 5.17
CA ALA A 687 26.63 17.89 4.89
C ALA A 687 27.16 17.78 3.46
N VAL A 688 26.40 18.24 2.45
CA VAL A 688 26.83 18.21 1.04
C VAL A 688 28.03 19.13 0.83
N ALA A 689 27.96 20.36 1.36
CA ALA A 689 29.04 21.33 1.25
C ALA A 689 30.34 20.81 1.92
N LEU A 690 30.20 20.23 3.11
CA LEU A 690 31.32 19.70 3.88
C LEU A 690 31.98 18.51 3.17
N GLN A 691 31.20 17.59 2.60
CA GLN A 691 31.73 16.46 1.84
C GLN A 691 32.43 16.90 0.54
N LEU A 692 31.93 17.93 -0.14
CA LEU A 692 32.59 18.51 -1.32
C LEU A 692 33.89 19.25 -0.99
N SER A 693 33.96 19.87 0.19
CA SER A 693 35.14 20.61 0.63
C SER A 693 36.30 19.72 1.09
N ASN A 694 36.10 18.41 1.18
CA ASN A 694 37.13 17.48 1.59
C ASN A 694 38.15 17.23 0.44
N GLU A 695 39.31 17.89 0.54
CA GLU A 695 40.36 17.97 -0.50
C GLU A 695 40.92 16.61 -0.96
N GLU A 696 40.77 15.54 -0.18
CA GLU A 696 41.25 14.19 -0.54
C GLU A 696 40.34 13.46 -1.54
N SER A 697 39.10 13.92 -1.74
CA SER A 697 38.06 13.13 -2.40
C SER A 697 37.90 13.39 -3.91
N GLY A 698 38.17 14.62 -4.39
CA GLY A 698 37.92 14.98 -5.80
C GLY A 698 36.45 14.81 -6.25
N ASN A 699 35.52 14.70 -5.29
CA ASN A 699 34.13 14.32 -5.52
C ASN A 699 33.33 15.40 -6.27
N VAL A 700 32.42 14.96 -7.13
CA VAL A 700 31.43 15.83 -7.80
C VAL A 700 30.09 15.78 -7.03
N GLU A 701 29.33 16.89 -7.01
CA GLU A 701 28.03 17.02 -6.31
C GLU A 701 27.11 15.80 -6.53
N GLU A 702 27.01 15.32 -7.77
CA GLU A 702 26.14 14.18 -8.12
C GLU A 702 26.54 12.87 -7.42
N GLU A 703 27.84 12.64 -7.22
CA GLU A 703 28.35 11.44 -6.53
C GLU A 703 28.07 11.51 -5.04
N VAL A 704 28.33 12.66 -4.42
CA VAL A 704 28.02 12.95 -3.00
C VAL A 704 26.53 12.73 -2.72
N VAL A 705 25.66 13.33 -3.54
CA VAL A 705 24.21 13.19 -3.40
C VAL A 705 23.78 11.74 -3.56
N LYS A 706 24.37 10.99 -4.51
CA LYS A 706 24.05 9.57 -4.72
C LYS A 706 24.46 8.69 -3.54
N GLU A 707 25.62 8.95 -2.93
CA GLU A 707 26.08 8.25 -1.73
C GLU A 707 25.18 8.54 -0.53
N MET A 708 24.84 9.81 -0.29
CA MET A 708 23.91 10.20 0.77
C MET A 708 22.51 9.58 0.58
N MET A 709 21.97 9.57 -0.64
CA MET A 709 20.69 8.90 -0.94
C MET A 709 20.74 7.39 -0.69
N THR A 710 21.89 6.75 -0.96
CA THR A 710 22.10 5.33 -0.65
C THR A 710 22.11 5.10 0.86
N MET A 711 22.77 5.97 1.62
CA MET A 711 22.76 5.95 3.08
C MET A 711 21.34 6.12 3.65
N ILE A 712 20.58 7.08 3.14
CA ILE A 712 19.17 7.33 3.52
C ILE A 712 18.33 6.09 3.27
N LYS A 713 18.48 5.43 2.12
CA LYS A 713 17.75 4.19 1.79
C LYS A 713 18.07 3.05 2.77
N ASN A 714 19.33 2.90 3.15
CA ASN A 714 19.76 1.87 4.11
C ASN A 714 19.22 2.15 5.52
N LYS A 715 19.40 3.39 6.01
CA LYS A 715 18.86 3.84 7.31
C LYS A 715 17.34 3.73 7.39
N ARG A 716 16.63 3.95 6.28
CA ARG A 716 15.18 3.77 6.22
C ARG A 716 14.76 2.30 6.34
N ARG A 717 15.51 1.36 5.76
CA ARG A 717 15.27 -0.09 5.93
C ARG A 717 15.52 -0.54 7.36
N GLU A 718 16.57 0.00 7.97
CA GLU A 718 16.88 -0.20 9.39
C GLU A 718 15.75 0.33 10.29
N MET A 719 15.27 1.56 10.05
CA MET A 719 14.12 2.12 10.77
C MET A 719 12.89 1.21 10.65
N MET A 720 12.57 0.75 9.43
CA MET A 720 11.45 -0.17 9.20
C MET A 720 11.59 -1.47 9.99
N LYS A 721 12.80 -2.03 10.06
CA LYS A 721 13.08 -3.22 10.87
C LYS A 721 12.82 -2.95 12.36
N LEU A 722 13.41 -1.90 12.92
CA LEU A 722 13.21 -1.54 14.33
C LEU A 722 11.73 -1.33 14.67
N VAL A 723 10.98 -0.72 13.75
CA VAL A 723 9.55 -0.48 13.90
C VAL A 723 8.76 -1.80 13.86
N THR A 724 9.11 -2.72 12.95
CA THR A 724 8.38 -3.98 12.76
C THR A 724 8.76 -5.10 13.71
N GLU A 725 9.98 -5.14 14.21
CA GLU A 725 10.44 -6.18 15.13
C GLU A 725 9.96 -5.88 16.56
N GLU A 726 9.01 -6.66 17.07
CA GLU A 726 8.47 -6.47 18.43
C GLU A 726 9.24 -7.26 19.49
N LYS A 727 9.86 -8.38 19.10
CA LYS A 727 10.54 -9.27 20.03
C LYS A 727 11.81 -8.61 20.58
N GLY A 728 11.88 -8.50 21.90
CA GLY A 728 13.02 -7.88 22.59
C GLY A 728 13.01 -6.34 22.58
N SER A 729 12.01 -5.72 21.94
CA SER A 729 11.80 -4.27 21.97
C SER A 729 11.07 -3.88 23.26
N ILE A 730 11.54 -2.81 23.91
CA ILE A 730 10.86 -2.22 25.07
C ILE A 730 10.02 -1.00 24.68
N VAL A 731 10.28 -0.43 23.50
CA VAL A 731 9.50 0.68 22.95
C VAL A 731 8.23 0.13 22.27
N PRO A 732 7.02 0.52 22.72
CA PRO A 732 5.77 0.03 22.15
C PRO A 732 5.65 0.33 20.65
N ARG A 733 5.09 -0.61 19.88
CA ARG A 733 4.94 -0.50 18.42
C ARG A 733 4.29 0.82 17.97
N ALA A 734 3.18 1.21 18.60
CA ALA A 734 2.48 2.46 18.29
C ALA A 734 3.36 3.71 18.47
N CYS A 735 4.34 3.68 19.37
CA CYS A 735 5.31 4.76 19.56
C CYS A 735 6.39 4.71 18.47
N LYS A 736 6.86 3.51 18.10
CA LYS A 736 7.79 3.32 16.97
C LYS A 736 7.21 3.83 15.65
N ASP A 737 5.91 3.60 15.43
CA ASP A 737 5.19 4.09 14.25
C ASP A 737 5.23 5.62 14.14
N ALA A 738 5.28 6.38 15.24
CA ALA A 738 5.41 7.84 15.19
C ALA A 738 6.73 8.29 14.54
N PHE A 739 7.85 7.61 14.85
CA PHE A 739 9.14 7.88 14.21
C PHE A 739 9.11 7.52 12.73
N TRP A 740 8.56 6.36 12.37
CA TRP A 740 8.39 5.94 10.98
C TRP A 740 7.54 6.93 10.18
N ASN A 741 6.44 7.37 10.78
CA ASN A 741 5.52 8.33 10.20
C ASN A 741 6.21 9.65 9.91
N MET A 742 7.03 10.16 10.83
CA MET A 742 7.84 11.36 10.56
C MET A 742 8.85 11.13 9.43
N CYS A 743 9.51 9.96 9.35
CA CYS A 743 10.35 9.64 8.19
C CYS A 743 9.57 9.68 6.87
N ASN A 744 8.29 9.27 6.86
CA ASN A 744 7.45 9.34 5.67
C ASN A 744 7.07 10.78 5.32
N VAL A 745 6.81 11.62 6.33
CA VAL A 745 6.59 13.07 6.15
C VAL A 745 7.80 13.68 5.46
N LEU A 746 8.99 13.44 5.99
CA LEU A 746 10.22 14.03 5.48
C LEU A 746 10.52 13.60 4.05
N ASN A 747 10.28 12.32 3.71
CA ASN A 747 10.40 11.85 2.34
C ASN A 747 9.42 12.53 1.37
N LEU A 748 8.23 12.95 1.83
CA LEU A 748 7.30 13.72 1.01
C LEU A 748 7.77 15.17 0.85
N PHE A 749 8.13 15.82 1.95
CA PHE A 749 8.53 17.22 1.96
C PHE A 749 9.82 17.47 1.19
N TYR A 750 10.75 16.51 1.21
CA TYR A 750 12.04 16.57 0.51
C TYR A 750 12.11 15.59 -0.67
N ALA A 751 10.98 15.27 -1.32
CA ALA A 751 10.95 14.30 -2.41
C ALA A 751 11.69 14.76 -3.68
N LYS A 752 11.75 16.07 -3.91
CA LYS A 752 12.28 16.68 -5.15
C LYS A 752 13.06 17.96 -4.89
N ASP A 753 12.57 18.77 -3.95
CA ASP A 753 13.06 20.09 -3.60
C ASP A 753 12.91 20.33 -2.10
N ASP A 754 13.28 21.52 -1.62
CA ASP A 754 12.91 21.96 -0.27
C ASP A 754 11.42 22.33 -0.23
N GLY A 755 10.57 21.29 -0.18
CA GLY A 755 9.12 21.43 -0.18
C GLY A 755 8.55 21.99 1.11
N PHE A 756 9.31 22.02 2.23
CA PHE A 756 8.86 22.70 3.45
C PHE A 756 8.85 24.22 3.25
N THR A 757 9.94 24.74 2.67
CA THR A 757 10.04 26.17 2.35
C THR A 757 9.14 26.52 1.16
N GLY A 758 9.03 25.65 0.16
CA GLY A 758 8.25 25.86 -1.06
C GLY A 758 6.73 25.63 -0.96
N ASP A 759 6.07 25.73 -2.12
CA ASP A 759 4.62 25.56 -2.30
C ASP A 759 4.25 24.25 -3.03
N THR A 760 5.25 23.41 -3.34
CA THR A 760 5.13 22.23 -4.21
C THR A 760 4.09 21.21 -3.70
N ILE A 761 3.91 21.13 -2.38
CA ILE A 761 2.97 20.18 -1.75
C ILE A 761 1.62 20.80 -1.38
N LEU A 762 1.38 22.09 -1.68
CA LEU A 762 0.16 22.79 -1.26
C LEU A 762 -1.13 22.13 -1.79
N GLY A 763 -1.09 21.56 -2.99
CA GLY A 763 -2.22 20.78 -3.54
C GLY A 763 -2.55 19.56 -2.67
N ILE A 764 -1.53 18.82 -2.23
CA ILE A 764 -1.68 17.64 -1.36
C ILE A 764 -2.25 18.05 0.01
N VAL A 765 -1.78 19.17 0.57
CA VAL A 765 -2.31 19.73 1.82
C VAL A 765 -3.81 20.02 1.69
N LYS A 766 -4.23 20.59 0.55
CA LYS A 766 -5.65 20.86 0.25
C LYS A 766 -6.48 19.58 0.16
N ASP A 767 -5.99 18.59 -0.56
CA ASP A 767 -6.68 17.31 -0.75
C ASP A 767 -6.92 16.58 0.57
N VAL A 768 -5.95 16.62 1.49
CA VAL A 768 -6.04 15.91 2.77
C VAL A 768 -6.92 16.66 3.77
N ILE A 769 -6.79 17.98 3.89
CA ILE A 769 -7.46 18.75 4.95
C ILE A 769 -8.82 19.30 4.51
N TYR A 770 -8.97 19.71 3.25
CA TYR A 770 -10.10 20.54 2.83
C TYR A 770 -11.04 19.87 1.85
N GLU A 771 -10.54 19.07 0.90
CA GLU A 771 -11.34 18.49 -0.17
C GLU A 771 -11.96 17.14 0.22
N PRO A 772 -13.28 17.04 0.41
CA PRO A 772 -13.93 15.76 0.77
C PRO A 772 -13.90 14.78 -0.41
N LEU A 773 -14.04 13.50 -0.09
CA LEU A 773 -14.30 12.44 -1.08
C LEU A 773 -15.79 12.35 -1.38
N SER A 774 -16.12 12.02 -2.62
CA SER A 774 -17.48 11.90 -3.15
C SER A 774 -18.01 10.48 -3.13
#